data_AF-A0A9P0VX73-F1
#
_entry.id   AF-A0A9P0VX73-F1
#
_cell.length_a   1.000
_cell.length_b   1.000
_cell.length_c   1.000
_cell.angle_alpha   90.00
_cell.angle_beta   90.00
_cell.angle_gamma   90.00
#
_symmetry.space_group_name_H-M   'P 1'
#
loop_
_entity.id
_entity.type
_entity.pdbx_description
1 polymer ?
#
loop_
_entity_poly.entity_id
_entity_poly.type
_entity_poly.pdbx_seq_one_letter_code
_entity_poly.pdbx_strand_id
1 'polypeptide(L)'
;MPRAVSVDIESSELRRSSRAAKKRQTYVESDDSDESASEAASDDEYKATNVKRAKTASKKRQKKSPSSTSRPSKSSNSSIPKDFEENYLYESLSQPEISIHELTLEWIEAYEEEPLESITTLTNLLLRCCGCIHLLQPHDLQNLDSAADTIAEVQIAFESQKTHEYPFISNNKDLRFFRKNVLELFEELIDISYEKGLLYNNEDDDDDEMDDDSSSLASPLMRNVLTWFTSLSTSTARPLRLISTVILLTIQTKLCHVMVNLISNQEKSQKQLTNIKAKNKKSKAKLDAVTNTIKSYHLQIETINEYFNDISETVFIHRYRDVDPTIRQECLRHLGEWMIIYPDHFFQSSQLRYFGWLLSDPSSQVRNEVVKVLLKLYRNITSSAASNYSLGVGFRQFTERFKRQMMNMSVKDQDANVRVNLMSCLVELQKIGFLDELEIVDISSHFFFILENKNGTEFSTKSKASEDKLKLELAKFISIANIDSYKRSLEKYSIYLENIGEKENEETKSQIEGFMKFNLLIQFLKKCSEYYQKKRKATSNNASKVIHVIFESLYQLPSYHKSWEVLVNYFLFDFTAKLTEGEGLEIKNLLELNSNEDKHYVLSFLLGSLESSKNIKATSTSEEENYESIILKLSNYIPTIQQISIKNADLFLVYMKTWNLILSESDGTKGIFTVLQDLEQTSLFNDLIEKLLKYYQNYEPAITENDELLNIYDEVFVKLLSSYNSIGNGGKVLITPEIRILVQNMVMELAGECTHCAESIFITSSTSEIEQFQSGGVIQFENMYKIASPLLKLGRVGEFINLNGFKQVTTFSQLLISKLQDQVNLERYLTTTPTHFLQNYSNITNTFKIILDFFLTLNSWTLEELMFTPANLQQNFDLEITFANLRHILSLESSLLLSVTSSHIKSSSIVNQLQTLIGVKFIDLLVSMKIFYSKFRKSNEFKNFQFLSDIGDGFFIARLNIEIEQRLLDIFLFKEAVLGKLLDIDLDRSETEDVNLGDLELEENDEFDANDSRFDEDDIADEDNATLTKSQEQKMEEKRNQKVWTAEKEFCVFSMKLFTLVNLSMVDSGLKSRIELNNEKIGGLFSKITKQNNPQSTLNNVEEISTDPVQTDQSIIQTVET
;
A
#
# COMPACT_ATOMS: atom_id res chain seq x y z
N MET A 1 -42.72 9.09 -40.91
CA MET A 1 -43.96 9.61 -41.55
C MET A 1 -45.19 8.93 -40.92
N PRO A 2 -46.41 9.50 -40.98
CA PRO A 2 -47.06 9.82 -39.70
C PRO A 2 -48.55 9.39 -39.50
N ARG A 3 -49.02 9.57 -38.25
CA ARG A 3 -50.42 9.86 -37.80
C ARG A 3 -51.54 8.81 -37.98
N ALA A 4 -52.10 8.39 -36.85
CA ALA A 4 -53.49 8.66 -36.43
C ALA A 4 -53.55 8.50 -34.88
N VAL A 5 -54.17 9.34 -34.02
CA VAL A 5 -55.49 10.01 -34.03
C VAL A 5 -56.63 9.01 -33.85
N SER A 6 -57.53 9.04 -32.85
CA SER A 6 -57.63 9.54 -31.45
C SER A 6 -59.13 9.54 -31.07
N VAL A 7 -59.50 9.67 -29.78
CA VAL A 7 -60.85 10.11 -29.32
C VAL A 7 -62.01 9.10 -29.54
N ASP A 8 -63.02 8.93 -28.67
CA ASP A 8 -63.18 9.19 -27.21
C ASP A 8 -64.57 8.61 -26.76
N ILE A 9 -64.97 8.85 -25.50
CA ILE A 9 -66.36 9.13 -25.04
C ILE A 9 -67.39 7.96 -24.89
N GLU A 10 -67.90 7.85 -23.65
CA GLU A 10 -69.26 7.41 -23.21
C GLU A 10 -69.73 5.93 -23.38
N SER A 11 -70.63 5.39 -22.53
CA SER A 11 -71.17 5.85 -21.23
C SER A 11 -71.88 4.75 -20.41
N SER A 12 -71.87 4.90 -19.08
CA SER A 12 -72.97 4.53 -18.14
C SER A 12 -73.27 3.01 -17.92
N GLU A 13 -73.97 2.56 -16.86
CA GLU A 13 -74.75 3.24 -15.81
C GLU A 13 -74.50 2.66 -14.38
N LEU A 14 -74.74 3.50 -13.36
CA LEU A 14 -75.30 3.24 -12.01
C LEU A 14 -74.83 2.04 -11.12
N ARG A 15 -74.85 2.11 -9.77
CA ARG A 15 -74.58 3.15 -8.75
C ARG A 15 -74.80 2.53 -7.35
N ARG A 16 -73.79 2.55 -6.47
CA ARG A 16 -73.89 2.53 -4.97
C ARG A 16 -74.52 1.29 -4.29
N SER A 17 -74.30 1.00 -3.00
CA SER A 17 -73.13 1.16 -2.11
C SER A 17 -73.42 0.58 -0.71
N SER A 18 -72.58 -0.32 -0.17
CA SER A 18 -72.42 -0.50 1.29
C SER A 18 -71.18 -1.36 1.64
N ARG A 19 -70.76 -1.29 2.92
CA ARG A 19 -69.59 -2.00 3.50
C ARG A 19 -70.02 -3.43 3.97
N ALA A 20 -69.17 -4.37 4.39
CA ALA A 20 -67.78 -4.29 4.89
C ALA A 20 -67.03 -5.67 4.84
N ALA A 21 -65.83 -5.71 5.43
CA ALA A 21 -65.03 -6.87 5.88
C ALA A 21 -64.10 -7.59 4.86
N LYS A 22 -62.99 -8.16 5.37
CA LYS A 22 -61.92 -8.88 4.68
C LYS A 22 -61.72 -10.29 5.28
N LYS A 23 -61.43 -11.33 4.47
CA LYS A 23 -60.31 -12.29 4.68
C LYS A 23 -60.24 -13.40 3.60
N ARG A 24 -59.00 -13.84 3.30
CA ARG A 24 -58.55 -15.13 2.67
C ARG A 24 -58.91 -15.33 1.16
N GLN A 25 -57.93 -15.72 0.31
CA GLN A 25 -57.46 -17.07 -0.13
C GLN A 25 -58.55 -17.86 -0.91
N THR A 26 -58.34 -18.63 -2.00
CA THR A 26 -57.15 -19.15 -2.75
C THR A 26 -57.60 -19.45 -4.23
N TYR A 27 -56.91 -19.97 -5.27
CA TYR A 27 -55.55 -20.47 -5.63
C TYR A 27 -55.40 -20.43 -7.21
N VAL A 28 -54.51 -21.23 -7.82
CA VAL A 28 -54.46 -21.73 -9.24
C VAL A 28 -53.68 -20.88 -10.29
N GLU A 29 -52.43 -21.30 -10.58
CA GLU A 29 -51.92 -21.93 -11.85
C GLU A 29 -52.48 -21.51 -13.25
N SER A 30 -51.74 -21.58 -14.38
CA SER A 30 -50.36 -22.04 -14.68
C SER A 30 -49.76 -21.39 -15.96
N ASP A 31 -48.51 -21.77 -16.29
CA ASP A 31 -47.88 -21.87 -17.63
C ASP A 31 -47.29 -20.63 -18.37
N ASP A 32 -45.98 -20.47 -18.15
CA ASP A 32 -44.90 -20.63 -19.15
C ASP A 32 -44.37 -19.48 -20.03
N SER A 33 -43.04 -19.56 -20.27
CA SER A 33 -42.20 -18.90 -21.29
C SER A 33 -41.70 -17.44 -21.17
N ASP A 34 -40.45 -17.29 -21.65
CA ASP A 34 -39.70 -16.13 -22.16
C ASP A 34 -38.95 -15.13 -21.24
N GLU A 35 -37.78 -14.72 -21.75
CA GLU A 35 -36.75 -13.89 -21.11
C GLU A 35 -37.03 -12.39 -21.27
N SER A 36 -36.72 -11.60 -20.23
CA SER A 36 -36.03 -10.30 -20.41
C SER A 36 -35.60 -9.72 -19.07
N ALA A 37 -34.38 -9.14 -19.05
CA ALA A 37 -33.95 -8.26 -17.98
C ALA A 37 -34.29 -6.81 -18.36
N SER A 38 -34.77 -6.02 -17.40
CA SER A 38 -34.72 -4.56 -17.47
C SER A 38 -34.51 -4.00 -16.06
N GLU A 39 -33.67 -2.96 -15.97
CA GLU A 39 -33.39 -2.28 -14.71
C GLU A 39 -34.42 -1.18 -14.46
N ALA A 40 -34.77 -0.97 -13.20
CA ALA A 40 -35.45 0.24 -12.75
C ALA A 40 -34.91 0.62 -11.38
N ALA A 41 -34.17 1.72 -11.32
CA ALA A 41 -33.69 2.29 -10.06
C ALA A 41 -34.84 3.02 -9.34
N SER A 42 -34.84 2.95 -8.01
CA SER A 42 -35.60 3.85 -7.16
C SER A 42 -34.66 4.39 -6.07
N ASP A 43 -34.26 5.64 -6.20
CA ASP A 43 -33.67 6.40 -5.08
C ASP A 43 -34.70 6.49 -3.96
N ASP A 44 -34.28 6.23 -2.72
CA ASP A 44 -35.01 6.71 -1.55
C ASP A 44 -34.01 7.05 -0.42
N GLU A 45 -34.03 8.32 0.02
CA GLU A 45 -32.92 8.94 0.74
C GLU A 45 -33.03 8.77 2.26
N TYR A 46 -32.24 7.88 2.88
CA TYR A 46 -32.16 7.74 4.34
C TYR A 46 -30.84 8.23 4.95
N LYS A 47 -30.90 9.43 5.54
CA LYS A 47 -29.79 10.14 6.19
C LYS A 47 -29.28 9.41 7.44
N ALA A 48 -28.06 8.86 7.39
CA ALA A 48 -27.42 8.19 8.52
C ALA A 48 -26.78 9.18 9.53
N THR A 49 -27.26 9.21 10.78
CA THR A 49 -26.75 10.11 11.83
C THR A 49 -25.45 9.59 12.47
N ASN A 50 -24.32 10.21 12.12
CA ASN A 50 -22.98 9.85 12.62
C ASN A 50 -22.70 10.29 14.07
N VAL A 51 -22.98 9.41 15.05
CA VAL A 51 -22.53 9.59 16.45
C VAL A 51 -21.12 8.99 16.64
N LYS A 52 -20.09 9.83 16.54
CA LYS A 52 -18.68 9.44 16.72
C LYS A 52 -18.39 9.05 18.19
N ARG A 53 -18.24 7.75 18.46
CA ARG A 53 -17.81 7.24 19.78
C ARG A 53 -16.28 7.19 19.87
N ALA A 54 -15.68 8.04 20.70
CA ALA A 54 -14.23 8.19 20.80
C ALA A 54 -13.53 6.90 21.30
N LYS A 55 -12.34 6.61 20.74
CA LYS A 55 -11.43 5.56 21.21
C LYS A 55 -10.19 6.18 21.85
N THR A 56 -10.10 6.14 23.18
CA THR A 56 -8.85 6.39 23.91
C THR A 56 -7.94 5.17 23.83
N ALA A 57 -6.68 5.36 23.45
CA ALA A 57 -5.70 4.28 23.35
C ALA A 57 -4.73 4.28 24.54
N SER A 58 -4.47 3.11 25.15
CA SER A 58 -3.50 2.98 26.25
C SER A 58 -2.67 1.68 26.17
N LYS A 59 -1.38 1.90 25.91
CA LYS A 59 -0.17 1.05 25.94
C LYS A 59 -0.23 -0.29 26.70
N LYS A 60 0.44 -1.32 26.13
CA LYS A 60 0.88 -2.55 26.83
C LYS A 60 2.04 -2.25 27.80
N ARG A 61 2.08 -2.90 28.97
CA ARG A 61 3.33 -3.43 29.59
C ARG A 61 3.05 -4.63 30.51
N GLN A 62 4.08 -5.18 31.17
CA GLN A 62 4.19 -6.60 31.51
C GLN A 62 4.11 -6.95 33.01
N LYS A 63 3.70 -8.19 33.28
CA LYS A 63 4.05 -9.09 34.41
C LYS A 63 4.40 -8.46 35.78
N LYS A 64 3.51 -8.71 36.76
CA LYS A 64 3.86 -9.22 38.11
C LYS A 64 2.75 -10.17 38.57
N SER A 65 3.07 -11.08 39.49
CA SER A 65 2.18 -12.06 40.12
C SER A 65 2.54 -12.20 41.61
N PRO A 66 1.75 -12.94 42.40
CA PRO A 66 0.31 -12.80 42.57
C PRO A 66 -0.03 -12.40 44.02
N SER A 67 -1.21 -11.80 44.25
CA SER A 67 -1.78 -11.72 45.60
C SER A 67 -3.29 -11.92 45.55
N SER A 68 -3.81 -12.72 46.48
CA SER A 68 -5.18 -13.20 46.49
C SER A 68 -6.13 -12.19 47.13
N THR A 69 -7.02 -11.61 46.34
CA THR A 69 -8.30 -11.10 46.86
C THR A 69 -9.36 -11.22 45.77
N SER A 70 -10.35 -12.08 45.97
CA SER A 70 -11.50 -12.18 45.09
C SER A 70 -12.34 -10.91 45.15
N ARG A 71 -12.58 -10.29 44.00
CA ARG A 71 -13.70 -9.37 43.80
C ARG A 71 -14.72 -10.07 42.91
N PRO A 72 -16.00 -10.18 43.31
CA PRO A 72 -17.00 -10.80 42.46
C PRO A 72 -17.19 -9.96 41.20
N SER A 73 -17.19 -10.62 40.04
CA SER A 73 -17.82 -10.08 38.84
C SER A 73 -19.30 -9.79 39.14
N LYS A 74 -19.82 -8.66 38.65
CA LYS A 74 -21.27 -8.44 38.68
C LYS A 74 -21.90 -9.36 37.64
N SER A 75 -22.51 -10.45 38.10
CA SER A 75 -23.19 -11.42 37.27
C SER A 75 -24.38 -10.79 36.52
N SER A 76 -24.58 -11.23 35.29
CA SER A 76 -25.77 -10.97 34.47
C SER A 76 -27.02 -11.70 34.98
N ASN A 77 -26.85 -12.62 35.94
CA ASN A 77 -27.83 -13.62 36.37
C ASN A 77 -29.04 -13.08 37.17
N SER A 78 -29.32 -11.77 37.17
CA SER A 78 -30.48 -11.18 37.87
C SER A 78 -31.84 -11.45 37.19
N SER A 79 -31.88 -12.33 36.20
CA SER A 79 -33.08 -12.71 35.43
C SER A 79 -33.19 -14.22 35.17
N ILE A 80 -32.47 -15.05 35.92
CA ILE A 80 -32.62 -16.52 35.88
C ILE A 80 -33.74 -16.91 36.88
N PRO A 81 -34.73 -17.73 36.48
CA PRO A 81 -35.71 -18.31 37.41
C PRO A 81 -35.02 -19.11 38.53
N LYS A 82 -35.69 -19.30 39.67
CA LYS A 82 -35.12 -20.07 40.79
C LYS A 82 -35.15 -21.58 40.55
N ASP A 83 -36.07 -22.02 39.71
CA ASP A 83 -36.38 -23.41 39.40
C ASP A 83 -35.79 -23.77 38.01
N PHE A 84 -34.63 -23.19 37.69
CA PHE A 84 -33.93 -23.32 36.42
C PHE A 84 -32.87 -24.42 36.54
N GLU A 85 -33.14 -25.56 35.93
CA GLU A 85 -32.13 -26.60 35.74
C GLU A 85 -31.32 -26.28 34.47
N GLU A 86 -30.00 -26.43 34.57
CA GLU A 86 -29.07 -26.19 33.45
C GLU A 86 -29.05 -27.42 32.53
N ASN A 87 -28.92 -27.21 31.23
CA ASN A 87 -28.83 -28.32 30.28
C ASN A 87 -27.46 -29.02 30.43
N TYR A 88 -27.45 -30.31 30.76
CA TYR A 88 -26.20 -31.00 31.13
C TYR A 88 -25.18 -31.03 29.98
N LEU A 89 -25.61 -31.18 28.72
CA LEU A 89 -24.71 -31.06 27.57
C LEU A 89 -24.06 -29.67 27.51
N TYR A 90 -24.82 -28.60 27.78
CA TYR A 90 -24.28 -27.23 27.80
C TYR A 90 -23.25 -27.02 28.92
N GLU A 91 -23.50 -27.50 30.14
CA GLU A 91 -22.55 -27.44 31.25
C GLU A 91 -21.28 -28.23 30.93
N SER A 92 -21.42 -29.48 30.47
CA SER A 92 -20.34 -30.39 30.13
C SER A 92 -19.47 -29.87 28.99
N LEU A 93 -20.07 -29.43 27.87
CA LEU A 93 -19.34 -28.89 26.71
C LEU A 93 -18.67 -27.54 27.01
N SER A 94 -19.10 -26.83 28.06
CA SER A 94 -18.45 -25.62 28.58
C SER A 94 -17.18 -25.90 29.39
N GLN A 95 -16.76 -27.16 29.54
CA GLN A 95 -15.51 -27.54 30.20
C GLN A 95 -14.38 -27.78 29.17
N PRO A 96 -13.11 -27.47 29.51
CA PRO A 96 -11.98 -27.57 28.57
C PRO A 96 -11.39 -28.97 28.41
N GLU A 97 -11.65 -29.89 29.35
CA GLU A 97 -11.01 -31.22 29.43
C GLU A 97 -12.04 -32.36 29.38
N ILE A 98 -13.04 -32.23 28.51
CA ILE A 98 -14.13 -33.21 28.33
C ILE A 98 -13.85 -34.23 27.23
N SER A 99 -14.17 -35.51 27.48
CA SER A 99 -14.23 -36.56 26.47
C SER A 99 -15.56 -36.49 25.71
N ILE A 100 -15.54 -35.88 24.53
CA ILE A 100 -16.76 -35.61 23.73
C ILE A 100 -17.37 -36.93 23.20
N HIS A 101 -16.54 -37.92 22.88
CA HIS A 101 -16.97 -39.26 22.50
C HIS A 101 -17.75 -39.95 23.63
N GLU A 102 -17.28 -39.89 24.87
CA GLU A 102 -17.97 -40.46 26.04
C GLU A 102 -19.31 -39.75 26.33
N LEU A 103 -19.34 -38.41 26.28
CA LEU A 103 -20.59 -37.64 26.43
C LEU A 103 -21.61 -37.96 25.32
N THR A 104 -21.13 -38.23 24.11
CA THR A 104 -21.99 -38.57 22.97
C THR A 104 -22.52 -40.01 23.08
N LEU A 105 -21.70 -40.96 23.56
CA LEU A 105 -22.16 -42.31 23.90
C LEU A 105 -23.26 -42.27 24.98
N GLU A 106 -23.05 -41.51 26.06
CA GLU A 106 -24.03 -41.32 27.14
C GLU A 106 -25.35 -40.74 26.61
N TRP A 107 -25.30 -39.72 25.74
CA TRP A 107 -26.53 -39.17 25.12
C TRP A 107 -27.21 -40.17 24.18
N ILE A 108 -26.46 -41.00 23.43
CA ILE A 108 -27.05 -41.99 22.52
C ILE A 108 -27.69 -43.15 23.30
N GLU A 109 -27.09 -43.60 24.41
CA GLU A 109 -27.70 -44.58 25.30
C GLU A 109 -28.97 -44.02 25.95
N ALA A 110 -28.96 -42.76 26.39
CA ALA A 110 -30.17 -42.07 26.84
C ALA A 110 -31.23 -41.87 25.74
N TYR A 111 -30.83 -41.72 24.47
CA TYR A 111 -31.76 -41.66 23.33
C TYR A 111 -32.38 -43.03 23.00
N GLU A 112 -31.65 -44.13 23.22
CA GLU A 112 -32.17 -45.49 23.07
C GLU A 112 -33.17 -45.88 24.17
N GLU A 113 -33.04 -45.31 25.38
CA GLU A 113 -34.01 -45.48 26.47
C GLU A 113 -35.20 -44.49 26.40
N GLU A 114 -34.93 -43.18 26.27
CA GLU A 114 -35.94 -42.11 26.26
C GLU A 114 -35.72 -41.12 25.08
N PRO A 115 -36.19 -41.46 23.85
CA PRO A 115 -35.91 -40.67 22.64
C PRO A 115 -36.37 -39.21 22.71
N LEU A 116 -37.57 -38.95 23.25
CA LEU A 116 -38.17 -37.61 23.27
C LEU A 116 -37.47 -36.67 24.26
N GLU A 117 -37.04 -37.19 25.42
CA GLU A 117 -36.30 -36.43 26.43
C GLU A 117 -34.90 -36.06 25.91
N SER A 118 -34.25 -37.01 25.23
CA SER A 118 -32.93 -36.82 24.63
C SER A 118 -32.95 -35.82 23.46
N ILE A 119 -33.94 -35.88 22.57
CA ILE A 119 -34.15 -34.88 21.51
C ILE A 119 -34.49 -33.49 22.08
N THR A 120 -35.25 -33.43 23.17
CA THR A 120 -35.55 -32.18 23.90
C THR A 120 -34.28 -31.58 24.50
N THR A 121 -33.43 -32.41 25.11
CA THR A 121 -32.12 -32.03 25.63
C THR A 121 -31.20 -31.50 24.52
N LEU A 122 -31.16 -32.16 23.36
CA LEU A 122 -30.32 -31.76 22.22
C LEU A 122 -30.81 -30.46 21.57
N THR A 123 -32.13 -30.24 21.49
CA THR A 123 -32.73 -28.99 20.99
C THR A 123 -32.51 -27.84 21.98
N ASN A 124 -32.62 -28.11 23.27
CA ASN A 124 -32.32 -27.15 24.33
C ASN A 124 -30.83 -26.75 24.39
N LEU A 125 -29.90 -27.63 23.98
CA LEU A 125 -28.49 -27.26 23.79
C LEU A 125 -28.32 -26.17 22.72
N LEU A 126 -29.05 -26.22 21.60
CA LEU A 126 -29.02 -25.17 20.58
C LEU A 126 -29.56 -23.83 21.13
N LEU A 127 -30.63 -23.87 21.93
CA LEU A 127 -31.16 -22.67 22.60
C LEU A 127 -30.16 -22.07 23.60
N ARG A 128 -29.48 -22.90 24.40
CA ARG A 128 -28.39 -22.45 25.30
C ARG A 128 -27.17 -21.93 24.55
N CYS A 129 -26.80 -22.52 23.40
CA CYS A 129 -25.74 -22.01 22.52
C CYS A 129 -25.99 -20.56 22.06
N CYS A 130 -27.26 -20.13 21.99
CA CYS A 130 -27.68 -18.75 21.70
C CYS A 130 -27.78 -17.81 22.91
N GLY A 131 -27.74 -18.36 24.13
CA GLY A 131 -28.01 -17.65 25.38
C GLY A 131 -29.50 -17.46 25.69
N CYS A 132 -30.38 -18.28 25.09
CA CYS A 132 -31.81 -18.27 25.43
C CYS A 132 -32.04 -18.88 26.82
N ILE A 133 -32.75 -18.14 27.67
CA ILE A 133 -33.14 -18.60 29.02
C ILE A 133 -34.32 -19.57 28.91
N HIS A 134 -35.27 -19.30 28.02
CA HIS A 134 -36.42 -20.16 27.76
C HIS A 134 -35.96 -21.47 27.10
N LEU A 135 -36.40 -22.60 27.66
CA LEU A 135 -36.21 -23.94 27.13
C LEU A 135 -37.56 -24.55 26.77
N LEU A 136 -37.54 -25.51 25.86
CA LEU A 136 -38.66 -26.39 25.55
C LEU A 136 -38.76 -27.53 26.57
N GLN A 137 -39.94 -28.12 26.65
CA GLN A 137 -40.26 -29.31 27.42
C GLN A 137 -40.60 -30.48 26.48
N PRO A 138 -40.56 -31.74 26.95
CA PRO A 138 -40.75 -32.91 26.08
C PRO A 138 -42.05 -32.92 25.29
N HIS A 139 -43.13 -32.43 25.90
CA HIS A 139 -44.45 -32.31 25.27
C HIS A 139 -44.50 -31.26 24.15
N ASP A 140 -43.64 -30.24 24.17
CA ASP A 140 -43.56 -29.23 23.11
C ASP A 140 -42.96 -29.81 21.82
N LEU A 141 -42.13 -30.88 21.94
CA LEU A 141 -41.49 -31.56 20.81
C LEU A 141 -42.27 -32.77 20.29
N GLN A 142 -43.35 -33.19 20.96
CA GLN A 142 -44.06 -34.43 20.65
C GLN A 142 -44.70 -34.44 19.26
N ASN A 143 -45.05 -33.28 18.70
CA ASN A 143 -45.66 -33.16 17.37
C ASN A 143 -44.75 -32.39 16.40
N LEU A 144 -44.26 -33.10 15.39
CA LEU A 144 -43.37 -32.57 14.35
C LEU A 144 -44.04 -31.50 13.47
N ASP A 145 -45.33 -31.64 13.17
CA ASP A 145 -46.06 -30.71 12.31
C ASP A 145 -46.15 -29.29 12.92
N SER A 146 -46.13 -29.19 14.25
CA SER A 146 -46.15 -27.92 14.98
C SER A 146 -44.77 -27.28 15.16
N ALA A 147 -43.67 -27.90 14.69
CA ALA A 147 -42.31 -27.43 15.01
C ALA A 147 -42.05 -25.96 14.63
N ALA A 148 -42.60 -25.49 13.50
CA ALA A 148 -42.50 -24.10 13.07
C ALA A 148 -43.25 -23.13 14.00
N ASP A 149 -44.43 -23.50 14.51
CA ASP A 149 -45.22 -22.68 15.43
C ASP A 149 -44.58 -22.67 16.83
N THR A 150 -44.19 -23.82 17.36
CA THR A 150 -43.46 -23.95 18.64
C THR A 150 -42.17 -23.11 18.65
N ILE A 151 -41.40 -23.13 17.55
CA ILE A 151 -40.18 -22.32 17.43
C ILE A 151 -40.49 -20.83 17.26
N ALA A 152 -41.62 -20.45 16.66
CA ALA A 152 -42.05 -19.05 16.63
C ALA A 152 -42.39 -18.53 18.05
N GLU A 153 -43.01 -19.34 18.91
CA GLU A 153 -43.24 -18.97 20.31
C GLU A 153 -41.92 -18.81 21.10
N VAL A 154 -40.98 -19.76 20.95
CA VAL A 154 -39.63 -19.63 21.53
C VAL A 154 -38.90 -18.39 21.01
N GLN A 155 -39.04 -18.06 19.73
CA GLN A 155 -38.45 -16.85 19.15
C GLN A 155 -39.02 -15.58 19.80
N ILE A 156 -40.33 -15.47 19.96
CA ILE A 156 -40.99 -14.33 20.63
C ILE A 156 -40.52 -14.22 22.09
N ALA A 157 -40.40 -15.35 22.79
CA ALA A 157 -39.89 -15.39 24.15
C ALA A 157 -38.42 -14.92 24.21
N PHE A 158 -37.56 -15.37 23.29
CA PHE A 158 -36.16 -14.96 23.21
C PHE A 158 -35.98 -13.48 22.81
N GLU A 159 -36.79 -12.96 21.89
CA GLU A 159 -36.79 -11.52 21.52
C GLU A 159 -37.23 -10.61 22.69
N SER A 160 -38.02 -11.13 23.63
CA SER A 160 -38.35 -10.42 24.88
C SER A 160 -37.19 -10.34 25.88
N GLN A 161 -36.14 -11.15 25.72
CA GLN A 161 -35.02 -11.28 26.63
C GLN A 161 -34.05 -10.08 26.51
N LYS A 162 -34.20 -9.09 27.39
CA LYS A 162 -33.47 -7.81 27.37
C LYS A 162 -31.94 -7.91 27.25
N THR A 163 -31.34 -9.00 27.71
CA THR A 163 -29.90 -9.27 27.63
C THR A 163 -29.65 -10.76 27.50
N HIS A 164 -28.81 -11.15 26.55
CA HIS A 164 -28.22 -12.48 26.44
C HIS A 164 -26.73 -12.34 26.10
N GLU A 165 -25.89 -13.26 26.58
CA GLU A 165 -24.60 -13.53 25.92
C GLU A 165 -24.86 -14.46 24.73
N TYR A 166 -23.90 -14.62 23.81
CA TYR A 166 -23.99 -15.61 22.74
C TYR A 166 -22.80 -16.58 22.85
N PRO A 167 -22.88 -17.63 23.69
CA PRO A 167 -21.75 -18.52 24.01
C PRO A 167 -21.01 -19.04 22.78
N PHE A 168 -21.75 -19.49 21.75
CA PHE A 168 -21.21 -20.08 20.52
C PHE A 168 -20.32 -19.13 19.68
N ILE A 169 -20.38 -17.82 19.92
CA ILE A 169 -19.53 -16.80 19.27
C ILE A 169 -18.95 -15.82 20.30
N SER A 170 -18.83 -16.23 21.56
CA SER A 170 -18.26 -15.39 22.60
C SER A 170 -16.76 -15.19 22.38
N ASN A 171 -16.29 -13.95 22.59
CA ASN A 171 -14.86 -13.64 22.67
C ASN A 171 -14.29 -13.87 24.08
N ASN A 172 -15.09 -14.41 25.00
CA ASN A 172 -14.61 -14.81 26.31
C ASN A 172 -13.57 -15.93 26.18
N LYS A 173 -12.46 -15.82 26.92
CA LYS A 173 -11.38 -16.82 26.89
C LYS A 173 -11.84 -18.17 27.41
N ASP A 174 -12.70 -18.12 28.42
CA ASP A 174 -13.17 -19.28 29.18
C ASP A 174 -14.24 -20.08 28.43
N LEU A 175 -14.72 -19.56 27.28
CA LEU A 175 -15.65 -20.25 26.36
C LEU A 175 -15.02 -20.47 24.95
N ARG A 176 -13.72 -20.19 24.77
CA ARG A 176 -13.09 -20.21 23.43
C ARG A 176 -13.09 -21.58 22.75
N PHE A 177 -13.18 -22.66 23.54
CA PHE A 177 -13.28 -24.04 23.07
C PHE A 177 -14.73 -24.52 22.91
N PHE A 178 -15.71 -23.90 23.57
CA PHE A 178 -17.12 -24.33 23.58
C PHE A 178 -17.68 -24.56 22.15
N ARG A 179 -17.44 -23.63 21.21
CA ARG A 179 -17.86 -23.85 19.81
C ARG A 179 -17.19 -25.05 19.14
N LYS A 180 -15.93 -25.38 19.43
CA LYS A 180 -15.30 -26.61 18.90
C LYS A 180 -16.02 -27.82 19.48
N ASN A 181 -16.13 -27.87 20.82
CA ASN A 181 -16.73 -28.99 21.54
C ASN A 181 -18.16 -29.29 21.05
N VAL A 182 -18.99 -28.25 20.84
CA VAL A 182 -20.35 -28.41 20.31
C VAL A 182 -20.37 -28.95 18.89
N LEU A 183 -19.48 -28.51 17.99
CA LEU A 183 -19.44 -29.03 16.62
C LEU A 183 -18.98 -30.49 16.58
N GLU A 184 -17.94 -30.79 17.36
CA GLU A 184 -17.35 -32.13 17.52
C GLU A 184 -18.34 -33.12 18.13
N LEU A 185 -19.24 -32.69 19.04
CA LEU A 185 -20.37 -33.50 19.51
C LEU A 185 -21.29 -33.93 18.35
N PHE A 186 -21.65 -33.01 17.45
CA PHE A 186 -22.50 -33.35 16.30
C PHE A 186 -21.75 -34.17 15.22
N GLU A 187 -20.42 -34.08 15.16
CA GLU A 187 -19.60 -34.97 14.33
C GLU A 187 -19.50 -36.40 14.91
N GLU A 188 -19.32 -36.55 16.22
CA GLU A 188 -19.31 -37.85 16.91
C GLU A 188 -20.72 -38.49 16.92
N LEU A 189 -21.78 -37.68 17.07
CA LEU A 189 -23.17 -38.15 17.11
C LEU A 189 -23.52 -38.92 15.83
N ILE A 190 -23.11 -38.41 14.67
CA ILE A 190 -23.38 -39.05 13.38
C ILE A 190 -22.47 -40.27 13.15
N ASP A 191 -21.22 -40.28 13.64
CA ASP A 191 -20.35 -41.48 13.56
C ASP A 191 -20.88 -42.62 14.44
N ILE A 192 -21.21 -42.36 15.71
CA ILE A 192 -21.70 -43.41 16.62
C ILE A 192 -23.11 -43.86 16.19
N SER A 193 -23.96 -42.95 15.69
CA SER A 193 -25.26 -43.34 15.09
C SER A 193 -25.08 -44.17 13.82
N TYR A 194 -24.00 -43.95 13.05
CA TYR A 194 -23.65 -44.81 11.90
C TYR A 194 -23.17 -46.19 12.37
N GLU A 195 -22.34 -46.26 13.42
CA GLU A 195 -21.84 -47.54 13.97
C GLU A 195 -22.93 -48.38 14.65
N LYS A 196 -23.86 -47.75 15.39
CA LYS A 196 -25.04 -48.41 15.97
C LYS A 196 -26.16 -48.69 14.96
N GLY A 197 -26.16 -48.03 13.80
CA GLY A 197 -27.19 -48.16 12.77
C GLY A 197 -28.40 -47.22 12.90
N LEU A 198 -28.42 -46.36 13.94
CA LEU A 198 -29.51 -45.41 14.26
C LEU A 198 -29.79 -44.34 13.19
N LEU A 199 -28.95 -44.24 12.14
CA LEU A 199 -29.20 -43.38 10.98
C LEU A 199 -30.21 -43.95 9.97
N TYR A 200 -30.68 -45.19 10.16
CA TYR A 200 -31.58 -45.89 9.24
C TYR A 200 -32.84 -46.41 9.97
N ASN A 201 -33.89 -46.73 9.23
CA ASN A 201 -35.01 -47.52 9.75
C ASN A 201 -34.60 -49.00 9.83
N ASN A 202 -34.92 -49.67 10.93
CA ASN A 202 -34.64 -51.11 11.11
C ASN A 202 -35.75 -51.93 10.44
N GLU A 203 -35.38 -52.96 9.68
CA GLU A 203 -36.31 -53.81 8.88
C GLU A 203 -37.14 -54.80 9.74
N ASP A 204 -37.27 -54.59 11.07
CA ASP A 204 -37.89 -55.52 12.02
C ASP A 204 -39.25 -55.06 12.61
N ASP A 205 -39.67 -53.81 12.38
CA ASP A 205 -40.97 -53.28 12.85
C ASP A 205 -42.09 -53.53 11.81
N ASP A 206 -42.79 -54.66 11.98
CA ASP A 206 -44.06 -55.09 11.37
C ASP A 206 -44.24 -55.04 9.83
N ASP A 207 -43.96 -56.17 9.19
CA ASP A 207 -44.20 -56.55 7.76
C ASP A 207 -45.69 -56.45 7.29
N ASP A 208 -46.63 -56.01 8.14
CA ASP A 208 -48.10 -56.14 7.95
C ASP A 208 -48.87 -54.80 7.74
N GLU A 209 -48.29 -53.60 8.00
CA GLU A 209 -48.95 -52.29 7.79
C GLU A 209 -48.19 -51.33 6.84
N MET A 210 -47.77 -51.85 5.67
CA MET A 210 -47.33 -51.03 4.53
C MET A 210 -48.52 -50.30 3.86
N ASP A 211 -48.93 -49.16 4.41
CA ASP A 211 -49.71 -48.15 3.67
C ASP A 211 -48.80 -47.44 2.64
N ASP A 212 -49.17 -47.49 1.36
CA ASP A 212 -48.38 -47.07 0.17
C ASP A 212 -47.92 -45.58 0.16
N ASP A 213 -48.33 -44.74 1.13
CA ASP A 213 -48.09 -43.29 1.18
C ASP A 213 -46.90 -42.84 2.06
N SER A 214 -46.26 -43.74 2.84
CA SER A 214 -45.13 -43.38 3.73
C SER A 214 -43.78 -43.30 3.01
N SER A 215 -43.60 -42.30 2.14
CA SER A 215 -42.51 -42.23 1.14
C SER A 215 -41.10 -41.83 1.63
N SER A 216 -40.81 -41.83 2.94
CA SER A 216 -39.54 -41.34 3.52
C SER A 216 -38.73 -42.46 4.17
N LEU A 217 -37.42 -42.55 3.88
CA LEU A 217 -36.50 -43.51 4.48
C LEU A 217 -35.86 -42.97 5.78
N ALA A 218 -36.20 -41.75 6.19
CA ALA A 218 -35.59 -41.08 7.33
C ALA A 218 -35.84 -41.83 8.66
N SER A 219 -34.73 -42.08 9.39
CA SER A 219 -34.77 -42.62 10.76
C SER A 219 -35.50 -41.70 11.74
N PRO A 220 -36.09 -42.21 12.85
CA PRO A 220 -36.74 -41.37 13.84
C PRO A 220 -35.81 -40.31 14.46
N LEU A 221 -34.53 -40.65 14.62
CA LEU A 221 -33.48 -39.73 15.09
C LEU A 221 -33.30 -38.56 14.12
N MET A 222 -33.00 -38.87 12.86
CA MET A 222 -32.74 -37.84 11.85
C MET A 222 -34.00 -37.04 11.51
N ARG A 223 -35.18 -37.67 11.44
CA ARG A 223 -36.45 -36.98 11.20
C ARG A 223 -36.72 -35.92 12.28
N ASN A 224 -36.51 -36.25 13.56
CA ASN A 224 -36.58 -35.27 14.64
C ASN A 224 -35.55 -34.14 14.48
N VAL A 225 -34.26 -34.49 14.34
CA VAL A 225 -33.17 -33.51 14.25
C VAL A 225 -33.37 -32.55 13.07
N LEU A 226 -33.71 -33.07 11.88
CA LEU A 226 -33.95 -32.28 10.69
C LEU A 226 -35.17 -31.37 10.85
N THR A 227 -36.33 -31.87 11.27
CA THR A 227 -37.54 -31.03 11.40
C THR A 227 -37.36 -29.88 12.40
N TRP A 228 -36.84 -30.17 13.59
CA TRP A 228 -36.65 -29.16 14.63
C TRP A 228 -35.55 -28.16 14.27
N PHE A 229 -34.42 -28.62 13.74
CA PHE A 229 -33.31 -27.70 13.42
C PHE A 229 -33.62 -26.91 12.14
N THR A 230 -34.16 -27.51 11.07
CA THR A 230 -34.57 -26.75 9.88
C THR A 230 -35.54 -25.62 10.24
N SER A 231 -36.47 -25.86 11.18
CA SER A 231 -37.37 -24.84 11.73
C SER A 231 -36.61 -23.74 12.52
N LEU A 232 -35.57 -24.07 13.30
CA LEU A 232 -34.67 -23.07 13.89
C LEU A 232 -33.88 -22.29 12.83
N SER A 233 -33.60 -22.90 11.67
CA SER A 233 -32.91 -22.27 10.53
C SER A 233 -33.78 -21.30 9.70
N THR A 234 -35.11 -21.31 9.87
CA THR A 234 -36.02 -20.35 9.21
C THR A 234 -36.36 -19.16 10.09
N SER A 235 -36.11 -19.24 11.40
CA SER A 235 -36.32 -18.16 12.38
C SER A 235 -35.70 -16.82 11.96
N THR A 236 -36.40 -15.71 12.22
CA THR A 236 -35.86 -14.36 11.96
C THR A 236 -34.77 -13.97 12.96
N ALA A 237 -34.76 -14.57 14.16
CA ALA A 237 -33.75 -14.31 15.18
C ALA A 237 -32.37 -14.84 14.75
N ARG A 238 -31.43 -13.90 14.50
CA ARG A 238 -30.07 -14.19 14.02
C ARG A 238 -29.36 -15.33 14.79
N PRO A 239 -29.38 -15.39 16.14
CA PRO A 239 -28.63 -16.41 16.85
C PRO A 239 -29.14 -17.83 16.58
N LEU A 240 -30.47 -18.04 16.59
CA LEU A 240 -31.12 -19.32 16.34
C LEU A 240 -30.81 -19.81 14.92
N ARG A 241 -30.98 -18.90 13.95
CA ARG A 241 -30.69 -19.19 12.54
C ARG A 241 -29.22 -19.55 12.30
N LEU A 242 -28.30 -18.84 12.94
CA LEU A 242 -26.85 -19.07 12.78
C LEU A 242 -26.37 -20.34 13.50
N ILE A 243 -26.84 -20.67 14.72
CA ILE A 243 -26.47 -21.95 15.34
C ILE A 243 -26.97 -23.12 14.49
N SER A 244 -28.26 -23.12 14.16
CA SER A 244 -28.88 -24.24 13.46
C SER A 244 -28.29 -24.46 12.08
N THR A 245 -28.03 -23.39 11.33
CA THR A 245 -27.39 -23.51 10.01
C THR A 245 -26.02 -24.16 10.15
N VAL A 246 -25.19 -23.76 11.11
CA VAL A 246 -23.85 -24.35 11.27
C VAL A 246 -23.94 -25.82 11.70
N ILE A 247 -24.85 -26.18 12.62
CA ILE A 247 -25.02 -27.58 13.04
C ILE A 247 -25.49 -28.47 11.87
N LEU A 248 -26.51 -28.05 11.10
CA LEU A 248 -27.00 -28.82 9.95
C LEU A 248 -25.93 -28.95 8.84
N LEU A 249 -25.14 -27.91 8.59
CA LEU A 249 -24.01 -27.99 7.66
C LEU A 249 -22.89 -28.92 8.18
N THR A 250 -22.70 -29.02 9.50
CA THR A 250 -21.71 -29.90 10.15
C THR A 250 -22.15 -31.36 10.04
N ILE A 251 -23.42 -31.65 10.35
CA ILE A 251 -24.07 -32.95 10.11
C ILE A 251 -23.92 -33.34 8.63
N GLN A 252 -24.21 -32.44 7.70
CA GLN A 252 -24.02 -32.68 6.26
C GLN A 252 -22.56 -32.99 5.89
N THR A 253 -21.57 -32.29 6.48
CA THR A 253 -20.14 -32.63 6.30
C THR A 253 -19.84 -34.04 6.79
N LYS A 254 -20.39 -34.46 7.92
CA LYS A 254 -20.15 -35.79 8.49
C LYS A 254 -20.86 -36.90 7.70
N LEU A 255 -22.09 -36.68 7.26
CA LEU A 255 -22.82 -37.57 6.36
C LEU A 255 -22.09 -37.76 5.01
N CYS A 256 -21.35 -36.75 4.52
CA CYS A 256 -20.44 -36.93 3.36
C CYS A 256 -19.32 -37.95 3.61
N HIS A 257 -18.75 -38.03 4.82
CA HIS A 257 -17.76 -39.05 5.18
C HIS A 257 -18.39 -40.46 5.27
N VAL A 258 -19.57 -40.56 5.90
CA VAL A 258 -20.37 -41.80 5.96
C VAL A 258 -20.68 -42.31 4.55
N MET A 259 -21.17 -41.45 3.66
CA MET A 259 -21.49 -41.77 2.26
C MET A 259 -20.29 -42.35 1.51
N VAL A 260 -19.12 -41.72 1.61
CA VAL A 260 -17.90 -42.21 0.93
C VAL A 260 -17.45 -43.57 1.48
N ASN A 261 -17.62 -43.81 2.79
CA ASN A 261 -17.36 -45.11 3.40
C ASN A 261 -18.35 -46.18 2.89
N LEU A 262 -19.66 -45.89 2.88
CA LEU A 262 -20.71 -46.75 2.35
C LEU A 262 -20.45 -47.14 0.89
N ILE A 263 -20.21 -46.18 0.00
CA ILE A 263 -19.91 -46.42 -1.43
C ILE A 263 -18.66 -47.30 -1.56
N SER A 264 -17.59 -47.02 -0.80
CA SER A 264 -16.38 -47.83 -0.78
C SER A 264 -16.65 -49.28 -0.34
N ASN A 265 -17.55 -49.49 0.62
CA ASN A 265 -17.91 -50.82 1.13
C ASN A 265 -18.87 -51.57 0.20
N GLN A 266 -19.82 -50.87 -0.43
CA GLN A 266 -20.66 -51.41 -1.50
C GLN A 266 -19.80 -51.86 -2.69
N GLU A 267 -18.81 -51.06 -3.11
CA GLU A 267 -17.85 -51.44 -4.15
C GLU A 267 -17.04 -52.70 -3.79
N LYS A 268 -16.51 -52.77 -2.56
CA LYS A 268 -15.77 -53.94 -2.06
C LYS A 268 -16.66 -55.19 -2.12
N SER A 269 -17.90 -55.09 -1.67
CA SER A 269 -18.89 -56.18 -1.71
C SER A 269 -19.26 -56.56 -3.14
N GLN A 270 -19.46 -55.60 -4.05
CA GLN A 270 -19.74 -55.86 -5.46
C GLN A 270 -18.55 -56.56 -6.16
N LYS A 271 -17.32 -56.18 -5.83
CA LYS A 271 -16.08 -56.86 -6.27
C LYS A 271 -15.95 -58.27 -5.67
N GLN A 272 -16.48 -58.53 -4.48
CA GLN A 272 -16.60 -59.90 -3.94
C GLN A 272 -17.69 -60.70 -4.68
N LEU A 273 -18.84 -60.09 -4.96
CA LEU A 273 -19.96 -60.75 -5.64
C LEU A 273 -19.58 -61.23 -7.06
N THR A 274 -18.86 -60.42 -7.83
CA THR A 274 -18.36 -60.81 -9.16
C THR A 274 -17.33 -61.95 -9.07
N ASN A 275 -16.40 -61.89 -8.10
CA ASN A 275 -15.44 -62.96 -7.83
C ASN A 275 -16.10 -64.29 -7.41
N ILE A 276 -17.17 -64.24 -6.60
CA ILE A 276 -17.94 -65.43 -6.20
C ILE A 276 -18.71 -66.01 -7.41
N LYS A 277 -19.40 -65.16 -8.18
CA LYS A 277 -20.12 -65.54 -9.41
C LYS A 277 -19.18 -66.21 -10.43
N ALA A 278 -17.93 -65.74 -10.54
CA ALA A 278 -16.93 -66.31 -11.45
C ALA A 278 -16.38 -67.68 -11.00
N LYS A 279 -16.30 -67.97 -9.69
CA LYS A 279 -15.54 -69.13 -9.18
C LYS A 279 -16.30 -70.45 -9.09
N ASN A 280 -17.60 -70.48 -8.73
CA ASN A 280 -18.57 -71.55 -9.09
C ASN A 280 -19.97 -71.38 -8.47
N LYS A 281 -21.02 -71.90 -9.13
CA LYS A 281 -22.43 -71.77 -8.74
C LYS A 281 -22.88 -72.49 -7.45
N LYS A 282 -22.04 -73.28 -6.79
CA LYS A 282 -22.45 -74.16 -5.65
C LYS A 282 -22.61 -73.47 -4.28
N SER A 283 -22.34 -72.16 -4.17
CA SER A 283 -22.32 -71.43 -2.89
C SER A 283 -23.52 -70.48 -2.69
N LYS A 284 -24.74 -70.92 -3.05
CA LYS A 284 -25.95 -70.06 -3.07
C LYS A 284 -26.10 -69.22 -1.80
N ALA A 285 -26.09 -69.81 -0.61
CA ALA A 285 -26.26 -69.07 0.65
C ALA A 285 -25.26 -67.89 0.85
N LYS A 286 -24.00 -68.02 0.42
CA LYS A 286 -23.03 -66.91 0.48
C LYS A 286 -23.24 -65.87 -0.61
N LEU A 287 -23.74 -66.29 -1.77
CA LEU A 287 -24.06 -65.39 -2.89
C LEU A 287 -25.28 -64.54 -2.54
N ASP A 288 -26.31 -65.16 -1.97
CA ASP A 288 -27.51 -64.51 -1.43
C ASP A 288 -27.13 -63.54 -0.30
N ALA A 289 -26.34 -63.97 0.70
CA ALA A 289 -25.88 -63.10 1.79
C ALA A 289 -25.07 -61.87 1.32
N VAL A 290 -24.13 -62.05 0.38
CA VAL A 290 -23.38 -60.92 -0.20
C VAL A 290 -24.31 -60.01 -1.04
N THR A 291 -25.35 -60.58 -1.66
CA THR A 291 -26.35 -59.78 -2.42
C THR A 291 -27.24 -58.98 -1.48
N ASN A 292 -27.64 -59.53 -0.32
CA ASN A 292 -28.42 -58.82 0.69
C ASN A 292 -27.60 -57.70 1.35
N THR A 293 -26.31 -57.91 1.67
CA THR A 293 -25.45 -56.81 2.15
C THR A 293 -25.27 -55.70 1.12
N ILE A 294 -25.22 -56.01 -0.18
CA ILE A 294 -25.17 -54.99 -1.24
C ILE A 294 -26.49 -54.22 -1.35
N LYS A 295 -27.65 -54.87 -1.15
CA LYS A 295 -28.96 -54.21 -1.04
C LYS A 295 -29.02 -53.28 0.17
N SER A 296 -28.61 -53.76 1.36
CA SER A 296 -28.58 -52.96 2.58
C SER A 296 -27.70 -51.71 2.40
N TYR A 297 -26.48 -51.85 1.85
CA TYR A 297 -25.65 -50.70 1.50
C TYR A 297 -26.30 -49.78 0.45
N HIS A 298 -27.16 -50.27 -0.44
CA HIS A 298 -27.89 -49.45 -1.40
C HIS A 298 -28.97 -48.60 -0.72
N LEU A 299 -29.80 -49.23 0.13
CA LEU A 299 -30.83 -48.56 0.92
C LEU A 299 -30.24 -47.51 1.88
N GLN A 300 -29.09 -47.83 2.50
CA GLN A 300 -28.34 -46.89 3.33
C GLN A 300 -27.83 -45.69 2.50
N ILE A 301 -27.33 -45.91 1.29
CA ILE A 301 -26.92 -44.83 0.37
C ILE A 301 -28.13 -43.99 -0.07
N GLU A 302 -29.29 -44.58 -0.31
CA GLU A 302 -30.53 -43.87 -0.64
C GLU A 302 -31.02 -43.01 0.54
N THR A 303 -31.00 -43.56 1.76
CA THR A 303 -31.34 -42.84 3.01
C THR A 303 -30.42 -41.63 3.25
N ILE A 304 -29.11 -41.79 3.03
CA ILE A 304 -28.15 -40.68 3.19
C ILE A 304 -28.34 -39.61 2.09
N ASN A 305 -28.76 -40.00 0.87
CA ASN A 305 -29.13 -39.04 -0.19
C ASN A 305 -30.42 -38.26 0.14
N GLU A 306 -31.38 -38.85 0.84
CA GLU A 306 -32.57 -38.13 1.34
C GLU A 306 -32.16 -37.00 2.29
N TYR A 307 -31.33 -37.30 3.29
CA TYR A 307 -30.78 -36.28 4.20
C TYR A 307 -29.97 -35.19 3.47
N PHE A 308 -29.23 -35.56 2.40
CA PHE A 308 -28.51 -34.59 1.57
C PHE A 308 -29.46 -33.63 0.86
N ASN A 309 -30.57 -34.13 0.33
CA ASN A 309 -31.57 -33.33 -0.36
C ASN A 309 -32.29 -32.41 0.63
N ASP A 310 -32.75 -32.94 1.77
CA ASP A 310 -33.40 -32.18 2.84
C ASP A 310 -32.56 -30.99 3.31
N ILE A 311 -31.29 -31.23 3.67
CA ILE A 311 -30.41 -30.15 4.14
C ILE A 311 -30.08 -29.17 2.99
N SER A 312 -29.97 -29.66 1.75
CA SER A 312 -29.70 -28.80 0.59
C SER A 312 -30.87 -27.87 0.27
N GLU A 313 -32.09 -28.41 0.21
CA GLU A 313 -33.29 -27.70 -0.24
C GLU A 313 -33.95 -26.89 0.88
N THR A 314 -33.97 -27.39 2.12
CA THR A 314 -34.60 -26.63 3.22
C THR A 314 -33.64 -25.62 3.87
N VAL A 315 -32.33 -25.91 3.93
CA VAL A 315 -31.34 -25.04 4.57
C VAL A 315 -30.46 -24.33 3.54
N PHE A 316 -29.67 -25.08 2.75
CA PHE A 316 -28.55 -24.49 1.99
C PHE A 316 -29.02 -23.43 0.98
N ILE A 317 -30.01 -23.75 0.12
CA ILE A 317 -30.46 -22.83 -0.94
C ILE A 317 -31.07 -21.52 -0.40
N HIS A 318 -31.46 -21.47 0.88
CA HIS A 318 -31.94 -20.28 1.55
C HIS A 318 -30.84 -19.56 2.35
N ARG A 319 -29.92 -20.30 3.00
CA ARG A 319 -28.88 -19.72 3.87
C ARG A 319 -27.63 -19.22 3.14
N TYR A 320 -27.29 -19.74 1.95
CA TYR A 320 -26.18 -19.17 1.17
C TYR A 320 -26.43 -17.70 0.77
N ARG A 321 -27.70 -17.26 0.78
CA ARG A 321 -28.13 -15.89 0.44
C ARG A 321 -28.70 -15.10 1.64
N ASP A 322 -28.37 -15.51 2.87
CA ASP A 322 -28.83 -14.83 4.09
C ASP A 322 -28.38 -13.36 4.20
N VAL A 323 -29.12 -12.55 4.97
CA VAL A 323 -28.75 -11.15 5.26
C VAL A 323 -27.48 -11.08 6.12
N ASP A 324 -27.20 -12.10 6.95
CA ASP A 324 -25.97 -12.16 7.73
C ASP A 324 -24.78 -12.68 6.89
N PRO A 325 -23.71 -11.87 6.66
CA PRO A 325 -22.51 -12.34 5.98
C PRO A 325 -21.78 -13.46 6.75
N THR A 326 -21.98 -13.63 8.06
CA THR A 326 -21.40 -14.76 8.80
C THR A 326 -22.04 -16.08 8.40
N ILE A 327 -23.38 -16.16 8.32
CA ILE A 327 -24.09 -17.36 7.86
C ILE A 327 -23.62 -17.78 6.46
N ARG A 328 -23.50 -16.81 5.54
CA ARG A 328 -23.08 -17.08 4.15
C ARG A 328 -21.64 -17.58 4.05
N GLN A 329 -20.72 -17.11 4.91
CA GLN A 329 -19.36 -17.65 5.01
C GLN A 329 -19.36 -19.13 5.46
N GLU A 330 -20.21 -19.49 6.43
CA GLU A 330 -20.34 -20.87 6.89
C GLU A 330 -20.86 -21.78 5.77
N CYS A 331 -21.91 -21.40 5.04
CA CYS A 331 -22.42 -22.16 3.88
C CYS A 331 -21.32 -22.42 2.83
N LEU A 332 -20.57 -21.38 2.44
CA LEU A 332 -19.49 -21.49 1.45
C LEU A 332 -18.34 -22.39 1.92
N ARG A 333 -18.00 -22.34 3.21
CA ARG A 333 -16.92 -23.15 3.80
C ARG A 333 -17.27 -24.64 3.75
N HIS A 334 -18.47 -25.01 4.24
CA HIS A 334 -18.92 -26.39 4.28
C HIS A 334 -19.12 -26.96 2.87
N LEU A 335 -19.71 -26.20 1.92
CA LEU A 335 -19.78 -26.63 0.52
C LEU A 335 -18.38 -26.89 -0.09
N GLY A 336 -17.40 -26.04 0.25
CA GLY A 336 -16.00 -26.21 -0.13
C GLY A 336 -15.32 -27.43 0.47
N GLU A 337 -15.87 -28.00 1.53
CA GLU A 337 -15.41 -29.22 2.19
C GLU A 337 -16.14 -30.45 1.65
N TRP A 338 -17.45 -30.38 1.41
CA TRP A 338 -18.20 -31.43 0.71
C TRP A 338 -17.62 -31.71 -0.68
N MET A 339 -17.23 -30.66 -1.41
CA MET A 339 -16.51 -30.77 -2.71
C MET A 339 -15.14 -31.47 -2.63
N ILE A 340 -14.53 -31.54 -1.45
CA ILE A 340 -13.24 -32.22 -1.22
C ILE A 340 -13.46 -33.65 -0.71
N ILE A 341 -14.49 -33.86 0.12
CA ILE A 341 -14.82 -35.15 0.74
C ILE A 341 -15.50 -36.08 -0.28
N TYR A 342 -16.57 -35.60 -0.92
CA TYR A 342 -17.36 -36.38 -1.88
C TYR A 342 -17.52 -35.62 -3.22
N PRO A 343 -16.45 -35.59 -4.04
CA PRO A 343 -16.42 -34.80 -5.26
C PRO A 343 -17.45 -35.24 -6.32
N ASP A 344 -17.75 -36.53 -6.47
CA ASP A 344 -18.63 -36.97 -7.57
C ASP A 344 -20.07 -36.42 -7.45
N HIS A 345 -20.53 -36.16 -6.23
CA HIS A 345 -21.80 -35.48 -5.97
C HIS A 345 -21.67 -33.95 -5.89
N PHE A 346 -20.76 -33.43 -5.07
CA PHE A 346 -20.71 -31.99 -4.79
C PHE A 346 -19.87 -31.19 -5.78
N PHE A 347 -18.94 -31.82 -6.51
CA PHE A 347 -18.10 -31.15 -7.51
C PHE A 347 -18.79 -31.06 -8.88
N GLN A 348 -19.92 -30.35 -8.91
CA GLN A 348 -20.74 -30.17 -10.11
C GLN A 348 -20.99 -28.70 -10.43
N SER A 349 -21.24 -28.36 -11.70
CA SER A 349 -21.51 -26.98 -12.16
C SER A 349 -22.75 -26.36 -11.49
N SER A 350 -23.70 -27.18 -11.05
CA SER A 350 -24.86 -26.84 -10.22
C SER A 350 -24.49 -26.26 -8.84
N GLN A 351 -23.38 -26.72 -8.26
CA GLN A 351 -22.87 -26.30 -6.96
C GLN A 351 -21.81 -25.18 -7.10
N LEU A 352 -20.92 -25.29 -8.09
CA LEU A 352 -19.86 -24.30 -8.35
C LEU A 352 -20.41 -22.89 -8.60
N ARG A 353 -21.63 -22.76 -9.14
CA ARG A 353 -22.29 -21.46 -9.37
C ARG A 353 -22.40 -20.59 -8.11
N TYR A 354 -22.52 -21.18 -6.92
CA TYR A 354 -22.67 -20.42 -5.67
C TYR A 354 -21.40 -19.62 -5.34
N PHE A 355 -20.21 -20.18 -5.55
CA PHE A 355 -18.95 -19.44 -5.44
C PHE A 355 -18.88 -18.31 -6.48
N GLY A 356 -19.31 -18.57 -7.71
CA GLY A 356 -19.30 -17.60 -8.80
C GLY A 356 -20.22 -16.40 -8.55
N TRP A 357 -21.39 -16.62 -7.97
CA TRP A 357 -22.30 -15.55 -7.55
C TRP A 357 -21.73 -14.74 -6.37
N LEU A 358 -21.17 -15.41 -5.36
CA LEU A 358 -20.66 -14.74 -4.16
C LEU A 358 -19.23 -14.17 -4.30
N LEU A 359 -18.59 -14.31 -5.48
CA LEU A 359 -17.43 -13.48 -5.84
C LEU A 359 -17.79 -11.98 -5.81
N SER A 360 -18.99 -11.60 -6.26
CA SER A 360 -19.45 -10.20 -6.31
C SER A 360 -20.20 -9.75 -5.04
N ASP A 361 -20.01 -10.44 -3.92
CA ASP A 361 -20.75 -10.15 -2.67
C ASP A 361 -20.48 -8.74 -2.13
N PRO A 362 -21.46 -7.99 -1.59
CA PRO A 362 -21.21 -6.70 -0.95
C PRO A 362 -20.23 -6.80 0.25
N SER A 363 -20.23 -7.90 1.00
CA SER A 363 -19.34 -8.11 2.14
C SER A 363 -17.97 -8.66 1.71
N SER A 364 -16.90 -7.90 1.98
CA SER A 364 -15.53 -8.35 1.72
C SER A 364 -15.15 -9.60 2.50
N GLN A 365 -15.80 -9.89 3.64
CA GLN A 365 -15.59 -11.15 4.37
C GLN A 365 -16.08 -12.37 3.57
N VAL A 366 -17.25 -12.25 2.93
CA VAL A 366 -17.82 -13.31 2.10
C VAL A 366 -16.97 -13.52 0.85
N ARG A 367 -16.59 -12.44 0.14
CA ARG A 367 -15.67 -12.51 -1.01
C ARG A 367 -14.34 -13.18 -0.63
N ASN A 368 -13.78 -12.84 0.53
CA ASN A 368 -12.53 -13.43 1.03
C ASN A 368 -12.68 -14.94 1.33
N GLU A 369 -13.83 -15.39 1.83
CA GLU A 369 -14.09 -16.80 2.10
C GLU A 369 -14.31 -17.60 0.81
N VAL A 370 -15.07 -17.07 -0.17
CA VAL A 370 -15.17 -17.64 -1.53
C VAL A 370 -13.78 -17.89 -2.10
N VAL A 371 -12.92 -16.87 -2.07
CA VAL A 371 -11.58 -16.94 -2.66
C VAL A 371 -10.67 -17.90 -1.89
N LYS A 372 -10.76 -17.98 -0.55
CA LYS A 372 -10.06 -19.00 0.25
C LYS A 372 -10.49 -20.43 -0.11
N VAL A 373 -11.80 -20.66 -0.31
CA VAL A 373 -12.32 -21.97 -0.70
C VAL A 373 -11.87 -22.34 -2.12
N LEU A 374 -11.99 -21.41 -3.08
CA LEU A 374 -11.46 -21.60 -4.43
C LEU A 374 -9.95 -21.92 -4.42
N LEU A 375 -9.15 -21.23 -3.60
CA LEU A 375 -7.73 -21.51 -3.44
C LEU A 375 -7.45 -22.92 -2.88
N LYS A 376 -8.24 -23.37 -1.89
CA LYS A 376 -8.17 -24.73 -1.33
C LYS A 376 -8.47 -25.79 -2.41
N LEU A 377 -9.48 -25.54 -3.22
CA LEU A 377 -9.93 -26.43 -4.30
C LEU A 377 -8.94 -26.48 -5.48
N TYR A 378 -8.46 -25.34 -5.98
CA TYR A 378 -7.43 -25.31 -7.03
C TYR A 378 -6.14 -26.01 -6.59
N ARG A 379 -5.67 -25.79 -5.35
CA ARG A 379 -4.49 -26.47 -4.81
C ARG A 379 -4.65 -27.98 -4.70
N ASN A 380 -5.85 -28.47 -4.40
CA ASN A 380 -6.15 -29.90 -4.39
C ASN A 380 -5.91 -30.51 -5.79
N ILE A 381 -6.36 -29.83 -6.85
CA ILE A 381 -6.12 -30.26 -8.24
C ILE A 381 -4.64 -30.22 -8.59
N THR A 382 -3.95 -29.11 -8.32
CA THR A 382 -2.52 -28.95 -8.62
C THR A 382 -1.63 -29.96 -7.88
N SER A 383 -2.04 -30.42 -6.69
CA SER A 383 -1.30 -31.40 -5.89
C SER A 383 -1.61 -32.86 -6.28
N SER A 384 -2.82 -33.12 -6.77
CA SER A 384 -3.32 -34.47 -7.07
C SER A 384 -2.93 -34.94 -8.48
N ALA A 385 -1.63 -35.11 -8.70
CA ALA A 385 -0.97 -35.28 -10.00
C ALA A 385 -1.36 -36.51 -10.86
N ALA A 386 -2.45 -37.24 -10.57
CA ALA A 386 -2.82 -38.45 -11.30
C ALA A 386 -4.33 -38.83 -11.37
N SER A 387 -5.22 -38.29 -10.53
CA SER A 387 -6.53 -38.96 -10.28
C SER A 387 -7.79 -38.25 -10.80
N ASN A 388 -7.90 -36.92 -10.71
CA ASN A 388 -9.22 -36.25 -10.72
C ASN A 388 -9.53 -35.52 -12.06
N TYR A 389 -9.60 -36.25 -13.17
CA TYR A 389 -9.92 -35.68 -14.50
C TYR A 389 -11.31 -34.98 -14.54
N SER A 390 -12.29 -35.50 -13.81
CA SER A 390 -13.64 -34.91 -13.67
C SER A 390 -13.60 -33.49 -13.06
N LEU A 391 -12.85 -33.30 -11.98
CA LEU A 391 -12.64 -31.99 -11.34
C LEU A 391 -12.08 -30.97 -12.34
N GLY A 392 -11.10 -31.37 -13.15
CA GLY A 392 -10.48 -30.49 -14.14
C GLY A 392 -11.47 -29.93 -15.16
N VAL A 393 -12.40 -30.76 -15.65
CA VAL A 393 -13.42 -30.32 -16.62
C VAL A 393 -14.43 -29.36 -16.00
N GLY A 394 -14.97 -29.69 -14.81
CA GLY A 394 -15.90 -28.82 -14.10
C GLY A 394 -15.28 -27.48 -13.71
N PHE A 395 -14.05 -27.49 -13.19
CA PHE A 395 -13.33 -26.25 -12.89
C PHE A 395 -12.99 -25.43 -14.13
N ARG A 396 -12.74 -26.05 -15.28
CA ARG A 396 -12.45 -25.28 -16.51
C ARG A 396 -13.66 -24.46 -16.94
N GLN A 397 -14.87 -25.05 -16.90
CA GLN A 397 -16.12 -24.33 -17.19
C GLN A 397 -16.38 -23.19 -16.20
N PHE A 398 -16.21 -23.46 -14.90
CA PHE A 398 -16.35 -22.43 -13.86
C PHE A 398 -15.33 -21.31 -14.03
N THR A 399 -14.06 -21.66 -14.18
CA THR A 399 -12.96 -20.69 -14.27
C THR A 399 -13.18 -19.78 -15.46
N GLU A 400 -13.40 -20.31 -16.66
CA GLU A 400 -13.52 -19.49 -17.87
C GLU A 400 -14.68 -18.47 -17.77
N ARG A 401 -15.79 -18.85 -17.12
CA ARG A 401 -16.91 -17.94 -16.86
C ARG A 401 -16.57 -16.79 -15.89
N PHE A 402 -15.74 -17.03 -14.88
CA PHE A 402 -15.47 -16.08 -13.79
C PHE A 402 -14.05 -15.48 -13.80
N LYS A 403 -13.16 -15.92 -14.69
CA LYS A 403 -11.74 -15.53 -14.84
C LYS A 403 -11.56 -14.01 -14.85
N ARG A 404 -12.31 -13.33 -15.73
CA ARG A 404 -12.32 -11.86 -15.87
C ARG A 404 -12.79 -11.12 -14.62
N GLN A 405 -13.67 -11.73 -13.81
CA GLN A 405 -14.10 -11.14 -12.53
C GLN A 405 -13.01 -11.30 -11.47
N MET A 406 -12.38 -12.47 -11.38
CA MET A 406 -11.24 -12.72 -10.49
C MET A 406 -10.05 -11.79 -10.79
N MET A 407 -9.75 -11.55 -12.08
CA MET A 407 -8.73 -10.59 -12.52
C MET A 407 -9.10 -9.13 -12.17
N ASN A 408 -10.36 -8.71 -12.37
CA ASN A 408 -10.79 -7.37 -11.96
C ASN A 408 -10.70 -7.18 -10.45
N MET A 409 -11.11 -8.18 -9.65
CA MET A 409 -11.11 -8.10 -8.20
C MET A 409 -9.69 -8.14 -7.59
N SER A 410 -8.73 -8.89 -8.16
CA SER A 410 -7.36 -8.93 -7.63
C SER A 410 -6.68 -7.56 -7.66
N VAL A 411 -7.13 -6.67 -8.54
CA VAL A 411 -6.67 -5.28 -8.69
C VAL A 411 -7.57 -4.30 -7.92
N LYS A 412 -8.89 -4.36 -8.12
CA LYS A 412 -9.86 -3.31 -7.74
C LYS A 412 -10.56 -3.54 -6.39
N ASP A 413 -10.48 -4.72 -5.77
CA ASP A 413 -11.18 -4.97 -4.51
C ASP A 413 -10.60 -4.10 -3.37
N GLN A 414 -11.49 -3.47 -2.59
CA GLN A 414 -11.15 -2.61 -1.45
C GLN A 414 -10.47 -3.35 -0.28
N ASP A 415 -10.59 -4.68 -0.18
CA ASP A 415 -9.90 -5.45 0.86
C ASP A 415 -8.65 -6.17 0.36
N ALA A 416 -7.51 -5.83 0.97
CA ALA A 416 -6.21 -6.36 0.58
C ALA A 416 -6.09 -7.89 0.77
N ASN A 417 -6.87 -8.51 1.67
CA ASN A 417 -6.84 -9.96 1.84
C ASN A 417 -7.53 -10.67 0.66
N VAL A 418 -8.62 -10.09 0.12
CA VAL A 418 -9.28 -10.58 -1.10
C VAL A 418 -8.30 -10.50 -2.27
N ARG A 419 -7.63 -9.36 -2.44
CA ARG A 419 -6.60 -9.17 -3.50
C ARG A 419 -5.46 -10.19 -3.40
N VAL A 420 -4.87 -10.37 -2.22
CA VAL A 420 -3.78 -11.34 -1.99
C VAL A 420 -4.23 -12.77 -2.26
N ASN A 421 -5.38 -13.20 -1.71
CA ASN A 421 -5.85 -14.58 -1.91
C ASN A 421 -6.28 -14.83 -3.37
N LEU A 422 -6.82 -13.84 -4.07
CA LEU A 422 -7.09 -13.93 -5.51
C LEU A 422 -5.80 -14.04 -6.32
N MET A 423 -4.76 -13.30 -5.95
CA MET A 423 -3.46 -13.41 -6.61
C MET A 423 -2.87 -14.80 -6.42
N SER A 424 -3.02 -15.42 -5.23
CA SER A 424 -2.72 -16.84 -5.03
C SER A 424 -3.59 -17.76 -5.90
N CYS A 425 -4.88 -17.47 -6.12
CA CYS A 425 -5.71 -18.26 -7.06
C CYS A 425 -5.19 -18.16 -8.50
N LEU A 426 -4.85 -16.96 -8.97
CA LEU A 426 -4.26 -16.75 -10.31
C LEU A 426 -2.92 -17.50 -10.44
N VAL A 427 -2.12 -17.57 -9.37
CA VAL A 427 -0.90 -18.38 -9.28
C VAL A 427 -1.17 -19.88 -9.44
N GLU A 428 -2.24 -20.44 -8.87
CA GLU A 428 -2.60 -21.85 -9.12
C GLU A 428 -3.16 -22.05 -10.55
N LEU A 429 -4.00 -21.13 -11.05
CA LEU A 429 -4.53 -21.18 -12.42
C LEU A 429 -3.43 -21.15 -13.49
N GLN A 430 -2.35 -20.42 -13.25
CA GLN A 430 -1.17 -20.43 -14.12
C GLN A 430 -0.52 -21.83 -14.20
N LYS A 431 -0.33 -22.50 -13.05
CA LYS A 431 0.24 -23.86 -13.00
C LYS A 431 -0.63 -24.91 -13.68
N ILE A 432 -1.95 -24.69 -13.68
CA ILE A 432 -2.93 -25.57 -14.35
C ILE A 432 -3.01 -25.27 -15.87
N GLY A 433 -2.53 -24.10 -16.31
CA GLY A 433 -2.58 -23.68 -17.72
C GLY A 433 -3.96 -23.16 -18.15
N PHE A 434 -4.70 -22.50 -17.24
CA PHE A 434 -6.02 -21.92 -17.51
C PHE A 434 -5.97 -20.41 -17.85
N LEU A 435 -4.80 -19.86 -18.18
CA LEU A 435 -4.59 -18.44 -18.51
C LEU A 435 -3.90 -18.32 -19.87
N ASP A 436 -4.40 -17.41 -20.72
CA ASP A 436 -3.84 -17.13 -22.04
C ASP A 436 -2.69 -16.11 -21.96
N GLU A 437 -1.81 -16.06 -22.96
CA GLU A 437 -0.63 -15.17 -22.95
C GLU A 437 -0.96 -13.69 -22.69
N LEU A 438 -2.08 -13.19 -23.21
CA LEU A 438 -2.52 -11.81 -23.02
C LEU A 438 -2.97 -11.57 -21.57
N GLU A 439 -3.56 -12.57 -20.92
CA GLU A 439 -4.04 -12.51 -19.54
C GLU A 439 -2.85 -12.57 -18.57
N ILE A 440 -1.86 -13.42 -18.87
CA ILE A 440 -0.60 -13.51 -18.13
C ILE A 440 0.15 -12.16 -18.15
N VAL A 441 0.17 -11.49 -19.32
CA VAL A 441 0.75 -10.14 -19.47
C VAL A 441 -0.08 -9.09 -18.74
N ASP A 442 -1.41 -9.10 -18.87
CA ASP A 442 -2.28 -8.14 -18.17
C ASP A 442 -2.13 -8.26 -16.65
N ILE A 443 -2.25 -9.48 -16.08
CA ILE A 443 -2.06 -9.75 -14.65
C ILE A 443 -0.69 -9.26 -14.17
N SER A 444 0.38 -9.57 -14.92
CA SER A 444 1.75 -9.14 -14.57
C SER A 444 1.94 -7.63 -14.68
N SER A 445 1.26 -6.96 -15.63
CA SER A 445 1.31 -5.51 -15.80
C SER A 445 0.79 -4.74 -14.58
N HIS A 446 -0.12 -5.33 -13.80
CA HIS A 446 -0.63 -4.71 -12.57
C HIS A 446 0.41 -4.57 -11.45
N PHE A 447 1.55 -5.26 -11.53
CA PHE A 447 2.67 -5.03 -10.60
C PHE A 447 3.26 -3.62 -10.79
N PHE A 448 3.37 -3.13 -12.03
CA PHE A 448 3.80 -1.75 -12.32
C PHE A 448 2.78 -0.73 -11.77
N PHE A 449 1.47 -0.96 -12.00
CA PHE A 449 0.38 -0.13 -11.48
C PHE A 449 0.43 0.03 -9.96
N ILE A 450 0.60 -1.07 -9.22
CA ILE A 450 0.69 -1.07 -7.74
C ILE A 450 1.91 -0.29 -7.24
N LEU A 451 3.03 -0.35 -7.95
CA LEU A 451 4.28 0.26 -7.52
C LEU A 451 4.38 1.76 -7.87
N GLU A 452 3.79 2.21 -8.98
CA GLU A 452 3.76 3.63 -9.39
C GLU A 452 2.75 4.44 -8.57
N ASN A 453 1.58 3.88 -8.25
CA ASN A 453 0.49 4.61 -7.57
C ASN A 453 0.72 4.84 -6.06
N LYS A 454 1.85 4.39 -5.48
CA LYS A 454 2.22 4.56 -4.07
C LYS A 454 2.15 6.01 -3.55
N ASN A 455 2.36 6.97 -4.45
CA ASN A 455 2.43 8.39 -4.11
C ASN A 455 1.11 9.16 -4.30
N GLY A 456 0.04 8.51 -4.82
CA GLY A 456 -1.08 9.25 -5.45
C GLY A 456 -2.50 8.98 -4.97
N THR A 457 -2.85 7.79 -4.42
CA THR A 457 -4.28 7.42 -4.21
C THR A 457 -4.57 6.72 -2.88
N GLU A 458 -5.85 6.74 -2.48
CA GLU A 458 -6.38 6.42 -1.14
C GLU A 458 -6.21 4.96 -0.66
N PHE A 459 -5.67 4.08 -1.50
CA PHE A 459 -5.47 2.65 -1.21
C PHE A 459 -4.49 2.36 -0.06
N SER A 460 -3.71 3.36 0.39
CA SER A 460 -2.63 3.22 1.38
C SER A 460 -3.10 3.04 2.85
N THR A 461 -4.41 3.02 3.11
CA THR A 461 -4.96 3.02 4.49
C THR A 461 -4.88 1.68 5.26
N LYS A 462 -4.35 0.59 4.67
CA LYS A 462 -4.29 -0.74 5.31
C LYS A 462 -2.95 -1.47 5.16
N SER A 463 -2.01 -1.17 6.06
CA SER A 463 -0.83 -1.98 6.42
C SER A 463 0.13 -2.37 5.28
N LYS A 464 1.36 -1.84 5.33
CA LYS A 464 2.50 -2.22 4.47
C LYS A 464 2.67 -3.74 4.29
N ALA A 465 2.49 -4.53 5.36
CA ALA A 465 2.62 -5.98 5.32
C ALA A 465 1.53 -6.72 4.49
N SER A 466 0.45 -6.04 4.07
CA SER A 466 -0.53 -6.58 3.11
C SER A 466 -0.10 -6.30 1.67
N GLU A 467 0.48 -5.12 1.42
CA GLU A 467 1.05 -4.73 0.13
C GLU A 467 2.26 -5.62 -0.20
N ASP A 468 3.17 -5.83 0.75
CA ASP A 468 4.37 -6.67 0.57
C ASP A 468 4.00 -8.15 0.27
N LYS A 469 2.91 -8.66 0.84
CA LYS A 469 2.35 -9.97 0.46
C LYS A 469 1.82 -9.99 -0.97
N LEU A 470 1.15 -8.93 -1.41
CA LEU A 470 0.60 -8.84 -2.78
C LEU A 470 1.74 -8.80 -3.82
N LYS A 471 2.82 -8.06 -3.53
CA LYS A 471 4.06 -8.07 -4.35
C LYS A 471 4.65 -9.48 -4.45
N LEU A 472 4.71 -10.22 -3.34
CA LEU A 472 5.25 -11.57 -3.31
C LEU A 472 4.39 -12.58 -4.10
N GLU A 473 3.05 -12.47 -4.06
CA GLU A 473 2.17 -13.31 -4.90
C GLU A 473 2.25 -12.93 -6.40
N LEU A 474 2.41 -11.64 -6.73
CA LEU A 474 2.70 -11.19 -8.11
C LEU A 474 4.07 -11.68 -8.60
N ALA A 475 5.09 -11.63 -7.75
CA ALA A 475 6.41 -12.19 -8.05
C ALA A 475 6.33 -13.71 -8.27
N LYS A 476 5.56 -14.46 -7.47
CA LYS A 476 5.30 -15.89 -7.72
C LYS A 476 4.68 -16.12 -9.09
N PHE A 477 3.67 -15.34 -9.47
CA PHE A 477 3.00 -15.45 -10.76
C PHE A 477 3.98 -15.25 -11.93
N ILE A 478 4.74 -14.14 -11.90
CA ILE A 478 5.79 -13.85 -12.91
C ILE A 478 6.86 -14.95 -12.91
N SER A 479 7.26 -15.47 -11.74
CA SER A 479 8.25 -16.54 -11.65
C SER A 479 7.82 -17.81 -12.38
N ILE A 480 6.54 -18.20 -12.25
CA ILE A 480 6.01 -19.42 -12.90
C ILE A 480 5.93 -19.20 -14.41
N ALA A 481 5.35 -18.09 -14.86
CA ALA A 481 5.29 -17.74 -16.29
C ALA A 481 6.69 -17.70 -16.94
N ASN A 482 7.70 -17.15 -16.27
CA ASN A 482 9.08 -17.15 -16.77
C ASN A 482 9.71 -18.56 -16.75
N ILE A 483 9.50 -19.34 -15.68
CA ILE A 483 10.04 -20.70 -15.55
C ILE A 483 9.45 -21.65 -16.61
N ASP A 484 8.16 -21.51 -16.93
CA ASP A 484 7.51 -22.37 -17.94
C ASP A 484 7.93 -21.99 -19.36
N SER A 485 8.12 -20.71 -19.66
CA SER A 485 8.77 -20.25 -20.90
C SER A 485 10.21 -20.76 -21.01
N TYR A 486 10.98 -20.64 -19.92
CA TYR A 486 12.36 -21.10 -19.83
C TYR A 486 12.52 -22.60 -20.06
N LYS A 487 11.66 -23.44 -19.46
CA LYS A 487 11.63 -24.90 -19.72
C LYS A 487 11.43 -25.20 -21.21
N ARG A 488 10.46 -24.55 -21.86
CA ARG A 488 10.20 -24.73 -23.30
C ARG A 488 11.40 -24.33 -24.16
N SER A 489 12.13 -23.28 -23.77
CA SER A 489 13.38 -22.87 -24.43
C SER A 489 14.54 -23.86 -24.18
N LEU A 490 14.68 -24.40 -22.97
CA LEU A 490 15.64 -25.47 -22.68
C LEU A 490 15.34 -26.74 -23.48
N GLU A 491 14.07 -27.16 -23.55
CA GLU A 491 13.63 -28.30 -24.35
C GLU A 491 14.00 -28.11 -25.83
N LYS A 492 13.71 -26.93 -26.40
CA LYS A 492 14.08 -26.58 -27.80
C LYS A 492 15.59 -26.69 -28.05
N TYR A 493 16.42 -26.19 -27.14
CA TYR A 493 17.88 -26.08 -27.33
C TYR A 493 18.72 -27.16 -26.62
N SER A 494 18.07 -28.14 -26.00
CA SER A 494 18.66 -29.21 -25.19
C SER A 494 19.88 -29.88 -25.84
N ILE A 495 19.70 -30.41 -27.05
CA ILE A 495 20.76 -31.08 -27.84
C ILE A 495 21.97 -30.16 -28.08
N TYR A 496 21.73 -28.86 -28.28
CA TYR A 496 22.79 -27.88 -28.51
C TYR A 496 23.55 -27.54 -27.22
N LEU A 497 22.84 -27.41 -26.09
CA LEU A 497 23.43 -27.15 -24.78
C LEU A 497 24.28 -28.33 -24.28
N GLU A 498 23.84 -29.57 -24.50
CA GLU A 498 24.65 -30.78 -24.26
C GLU A 498 25.93 -30.77 -25.11
N ASN A 499 25.82 -30.41 -26.40
CA ASN A 499 26.96 -30.25 -27.31
C ASN A 499 27.95 -29.14 -26.89
N ILE A 500 27.56 -28.17 -26.06
CA ILE A 500 28.47 -27.17 -25.47
C ILE A 500 29.15 -27.73 -24.21
N GLY A 501 28.40 -28.42 -23.35
CA GLY A 501 28.94 -29.05 -22.13
C GLY A 501 30.10 -30.00 -22.42
N GLU A 502 29.99 -30.78 -23.50
CA GLU A 502 31.05 -31.68 -23.98
C GLU A 502 32.28 -30.98 -24.60
N LYS A 503 32.19 -29.72 -25.03
CA LYS A 503 33.21 -29.04 -25.86
C LYS A 503 33.92 -27.87 -25.19
N GLU A 504 33.20 -27.04 -24.43
CA GLU A 504 33.77 -25.84 -23.79
C GLU A 504 33.90 -25.97 -22.27
N ASN A 505 32.90 -26.57 -21.60
CA ASN A 505 32.83 -27.06 -20.19
C ASN A 505 31.36 -27.04 -19.73
N GLU A 506 30.99 -27.88 -18.75
CA GLU A 506 29.66 -27.81 -18.09
C GLU A 506 29.40 -26.44 -17.42
N GLU A 507 30.44 -25.71 -17.00
CA GLU A 507 30.28 -24.38 -16.40
C GLU A 507 29.74 -23.34 -17.40
N THR A 508 30.19 -23.35 -18.66
CA THR A 508 29.71 -22.37 -19.67
C THR A 508 28.27 -22.68 -20.08
N LYS A 509 27.90 -23.96 -20.15
CA LYS A 509 26.52 -24.42 -20.32
C LYS A 509 25.63 -23.91 -19.18
N SER A 510 26.02 -24.10 -17.91
CA SER A 510 25.27 -23.59 -16.75
C SER A 510 25.13 -22.07 -16.74
N GLN A 511 26.17 -21.33 -17.17
CA GLN A 511 26.10 -19.88 -17.36
C GLN A 511 25.09 -19.49 -18.46
N ILE A 512 25.11 -20.16 -19.63
CA ILE A 512 24.19 -19.91 -20.75
C ILE A 512 22.73 -20.22 -20.36
N GLU A 513 22.48 -21.33 -19.65
CA GLU A 513 21.17 -21.65 -19.06
C GLU A 513 20.70 -20.55 -18.11
N GLY A 514 21.59 -20.07 -17.24
CA GLY A 514 21.33 -18.92 -16.36
C GLY A 514 21.00 -17.63 -17.12
N PHE A 515 21.75 -17.30 -18.18
CA PHE A 515 21.52 -16.11 -19.00
C PHE A 515 20.18 -16.17 -19.72
N MET A 516 19.81 -17.34 -20.28
CA MET A 516 18.52 -17.54 -20.96
C MET A 516 17.32 -17.27 -20.02
N LYS A 517 17.40 -17.76 -18.79
CA LYS A 517 16.38 -17.52 -17.76
C LYS A 517 16.19 -16.04 -17.40
N PHE A 518 17.25 -15.24 -17.43
CA PHE A 518 17.16 -13.79 -17.19
C PHE A 518 16.78 -13.00 -18.44
N ASN A 519 17.27 -13.38 -19.61
CA ASN A 519 16.89 -12.74 -20.87
C ASN A 519 15.37 -12.86 -21.12
N LEU A 520 14.80 -14.07 -20.94
CA LEU A 520 13.35 -14.28 -21.05
C LEU A 520 12.56 -13.44 -20.03
N LEU A 521 13.08 -13.24 -18.82
CA LEU A 521 12.47 -12.36 -17.82
C LEU A 521 12.50 -10.89 -18.25
N ILE A 522 13.57 -10.43 -18.89
CA ILE A 522 13.67 -9.07 -19.46
C ILE A 522 12.65 -8.90 -20.58
N GLN A 523 12.61 -9.82 -21.56
CA GLN A 523 11.64 -9.79 -22.66
C GLN A 523 10.20 -9.77 -22.13
N PHE A 524 9.89 -10.61 -21.13
CA PHE A 524 8.58 -10.68 -20.51
C PHE A 524 8.21 -9.39 -19.76
N LEU A 525 9.13 -8.82 -18.96
CA LEU A 525 8.88 -7.57 -18.24
C LEU A 525 8.76 -6.37 -19.20
N LYS A 526 9.51 -6.34 -20.32
CA LYS A 526 9.29 -5.35 -21.40
C LYS A 526 7.89 -5.45 -22.01
N LYS A 527 7.44 -6.66 -22.40
CA LYS A 527 6.07 -6.92 -22.89
C LYS A 527 5.02 -6.43 -21.90
N CYS A 528 5.24 -6.62 -20.59
CA CYS A 528 4.36 -6.13 -19.53
C CYS A 528 4.39 -4.60 -19.35
N SER A 529 5.57 -3.96 -19.39
CA SER A 529 5.68 -2.50 -19.25
C SER A 529 5.10 -1.74 -20.46
N GLU A 530 5.32 -2.26 -21.67
CA GLU A 530 4.67 -1.72 -22.87
C GLU A 530 3.14 -1.81 -22.79
N TYR A 531 2.62 -2.98 -22.37
CA TYR A 531 1.18 -3.20 -22.22
C TYR A 531 0.58 -2.25 -21.18
N TYR A 532 1.26 -2.07 -20.05
CA TYR A 532 0.90 -1.10 -19.01
C TYR A 532 0.85 0.34 -19.54
N GLN A 533 1.88 0.78 -20.27
CA GLN A 533 1.95 2.14 -20.85
C GLN A 533 0.83 2.39 -21.87
N LYS A 534 0.59 1.43 -22.78
CA LYS A 534 -0.50 1.46 -23.76
C LYS A 534 -1.87 1.58 -23.06
N LYS A 535 -2.07 0.87 -21.95
CA LYS A 535 -3.29 0.90 -21.11
C LYS A 535 -3.47 2.24 -20.35
N ARG A 536 -2.40 3.01 -20.14
CA ARG A 536 -2.39 4.27 -19.36
C ARG A 536 -2.45 5.56 -20.22
N LYS A 537 -2.21 5.49 -21.54
CA LYS A 537 -2.00 6.66 -22.43
C LYS A 537 -0.91 7.64 -21.92
N ALA A 538 0.12 7.15 -21.24
CA ALA A 538 1.17 8.01 -20.64
C ALA A 538 2.41 8.13 -21.54
N THR A 539 2.94 9.35 -21.66
CA THR A 539 4.15 9.68 -22.46
C THR A 539 5.47 9.46 -21.73
N SER A 540 5.49 9.37 -20.39
CA SER A 540 6.71 9.20 -19.59
C SER A 540 7.03 7.72 -19.31
N ASN A 541 8.23 7.26 -19.67
CA ASN A 541 8.70 5.88 -19.45
C ASN A 541 9.11 5.60 -17.98
N ASN A 542 8.20 5.77 -17.03
CA ASN A 542 8.45 5.58 -15.59
C ASN A 542 8.76 4.12 -15.21
N ALA A 543 8.45 3.15 -16.07
CA ALA A 543 8.53 1.73 -15.76
C ALA A 543 9.97 1.26 -15.45
N SER A 544 10.98 1.84 -16.10
CA SER A 544 12.40 1.55 -15.86
C SER A 544 12.78 1.76 -14.39
N LYS A 545 12.32 2.86 -13.79
CA LYS A 545 12.61 3.24 -12.39
C LYS A 545 12.12 2.20 -11.38
N VAL A 546 11.19 1.32 -11.75
CA VAL A 546 10.47 0.40 -10.86
C VAL A 546 11.05 -1.03 -10.88
N ILE A 547 11.86 -1.38 -11.87
CA ILE A 547 12.33 -2.76 -12.13
C ILE A 547 13.06 -3.38 -10.92
N HIS A 548 13.85 -2.59 -10.18
CA HIS A 548 14.58 -3.07 -9.00
C HIS A 548 13.64 -3.63 -7.91
N VAL A 549 12.52 -2.96 -7.62
CA VAL A 549 11.52 -3.40 -6.61
C VAL A 549 10.76 -4.65 -7.05
N ILE A 550 10.52 -4.81 -8.35
CA ILE A 550 9.95 -6.05 -8.92
C ILE A 550 10.94 -7.20 -8.70
N PHE A 551 12.24 -6.97 -8.93
CA PHE A 551 13.26 -8.00 -8.75
C PHE A 551 13.59 -8.28 -7.28
N GLU A 552 13.53 -7.29 -6.38
CA GLU A 552 13.60 -7.48 -4.92
C GLU A 552 12.56 -8.53 -4.46
N SER A 553 11.35 -8.44 -5.01
CA SER A 553 10.25 -9.37 -4.71
C SER A 553 10.44 -10.75 -5.35
N LEU A 554 11.09 -10.83 -6.51
CA LEU A 554 11.43 -12.10 -7.18
C LEU A 554 12.60 -12.82 -6.51
N TYR A 555 13.60 -12.09 -6.00
CA TYR A 555 14.80 -12.65 -5.37
C TYR A 555 14.52 -13.40 -4.05
N GLN A 556 13.42 -13.05 -3.38
CA GLN A 556 12.89 -13.77 -2.21
C GLN A 556 12.37 -15.19 -2.55
N LEU A 557 12.23 -15.54 -3.84
CA LEU A 557 11.76 -16.86 -4.27
C LEU A 557 12.95 -17.82 -4.45
N PRO A 558 12.82 -19.11 -4.06
CA PRO A 558 13.89 -20.11 -4.19
C PRO A 558 14.46 -20.26 -5.61
N SER A 559 13.69 -19.89 -6.63
CA SER A 559 14.11 -19.93 -8.04
C SER A 559 15.10 -18.82 -8.43
N TYR A 560 15.21 -17.73 -7.68
CA TYR A 560 16.12 -16.60 -7.97
C TYR A 560 17.10 -16.29 -6.83
N HIS A 561 16.90 -16.85 -5.64
CA HIS A 561 17.85 -16.76 -4.53
C HIS A 561 19.27 -17.22 -4.96
N LYS A 562 20.31 -16.54 -4.46
CA LYS A 562 21.74 -16.72 -4.82
C LYS A 562 22.10 -16.51 -6.29
N SER A 563 21.20 -16.05 -7.17
CA SER A 563 21.49 -15.87 -8.61
C SER A 563 22.32 -14.62 -8.97
N TRP A 564 22.91 -13.92 -8.00
CA TRP A 564 23.47 -12.59 -8.20
C TRP A 564 24.78 -12.63 -9.01
N GLU A 565 25.59 -13.68 -8.85
CA GLU A 565 26.80 -13.92 -9.67
C GLU A 565 26.45 -14.11 -11.16
N VAL A 566 25.34 -14.80 -11.46
CA VAL A 566 24.87 -14.99 -12.83
C VAL A 566 24.50 -13.66 -13.49
N LEU A 567 23.91 -12.72 -12.74
CA LEU A 567 23.58 -11.38 -13.24
C LEU A 567 24.84 -10.55 -13.53
N VAL A 568 25.84 -10.59 -12.64
CA VAL A 568 27.14 -9.92 -12.84
C VAL A 568 27.88 -10.50 -14.04
N ASN A 569 27.96 -11.82 -14.13
CA ASN A 569 28.58 -12.51 -15.25
C ASN A 569 27.85 -12.21 -16.57
N TYR A 570 26.51 -12.14 -16.57
CA TYR A 570 25.72 -11.83 -17.77
C TYR A 570 25.97 -10.38 -18.26
N PHE A 571 26.01 -9.41 -17.34
CA PHE A 571 26.30 -8.00 -17.66
C PHE A 571 27.69 -7.80 -18.26
N LEU A 572 28.65 -8.66 -17.89
CA LEU A 572 30.06 -8.59 -18.31
C LEU A 572 30.44 -9.59 -19.42
N PHE A 573 29.49 -10.42 -19.91
CA PHE A 573 29.81 -11.48 -20.86
C PHE A 573 30.05 -10.93 -22.28
N ASP A 574 31.23 -11.23 -22.83
CA ASP A 574 31.55 -10.91 -24.22
C ASP A 574 31.06 -12.02 -25.16
N PHE A 575 29.92 -11.78 -25.81
CA PHE A 575 29.36 -12.66 -26.83
C PHE A 575 30.14 -12.64 -28.15
N THR A 576 31.01 -11.65 -28.42
CA THR A 576 31.62 -11.47 -29.76
C THR A 576 32.46 -12.67 -30.18
N ALA A 577 33.25 -13.23 -29.25
CA ALA A 577 34.22 -14.31 -29.49
C ALA A 577 33.65 -15.74 -29.38
N LYS A 578 32.37 -15.91 -29.02
CA LYS A 578 31.72 -17.20 -28.80
C LYS A 578 30.46 -17.38 -29.64
N LEU A 579 29.94 -18.61 -29.69
CA LEU A 579 28.65 -18.97 -30.31
C LEU A 579 28.51 -18.52 -31.78
N THR A 580 29.48 -18.89 -32.63
CA THR A 580 29.63 -18.34 -34.00
C THR A 580 28.96 -19.14 -35.12
N GLU A 581 28.50 -20.36 -34.89
CA GLU A 581 27.96 -21.24 -35.94
C GLU A 581 26.64 -21.93 -35.55
N GLY A 582 25.77 -22.16 -36.55
CA GLY A 582 24.53 -22.92 -36.43
C GLY A 582 23.56 -22.35 -35.40
N GLU A 583 22.94 -23.23 -34.61
CA GLU A 583 22.02 -22.91 -33.51
C GLU A 583 22.65 -22.01 -32.44
N GLY A 584 23.98 -21.99 -32.35
CA GLY A 584 24.73 -21.06 -31.50
C GLY A 584 24.49 -19.61 -31.88
N LEU A 585 24.36 -19.30 -33.17
CA LEU A 585 24.07 -17.95 -33.63
C LEU A 585 22.63 -17.52 -33.27
N GLU A 586 21.66 -18.44 -33.23
CA GLU A 586 20.32 -18.16 -32.69
C GLU A 586 20.39 -17.81 -31.20
N ILE A 587 21.07 -18.64 -30.41
CA ILE A 587 21.20 -18.43 -28.96
C ILE A 587 21.97 -17.15 -28.66
N LYS A 588 23.03 -16.84 -29.42
CA LYS A 588 23.75 -15.56 -29.33
C LYS A 588 22.82 -14.38 -29.61
N ASN A 589 22.10 -14.39 -30.74
CA ASN A 589 21.18 -13.31 -31.10
C ASN A 589 20.03 -13.14 -30.08
N LEU A 590 19.65 -14.20 -29.37
CA LEU A 590 18.66 -14.16 -28.29
C LEU A 590 19.24 -13.59 -27.00
N LEU A 591 20.47 -13.98 -26.61
CA LEU A 591 21.09 -13.64 -25.32
C LEU A 591 21.85 -12.32 -25.31
N GLU A 592 22.38 -11.87 -26.44
CA GLU A 592 23.31 -10.73 -26.51
C GLU A 592 22.63 -9.41 -26.11
N LEU A 593 23.18 -8.74 -25.08
CA LEU A 593 22.65 -7.51 -24.48
C LEU A 593 22.90 -6.29 -25.39
N ASN A 594 22.23 -6.28 -26.55
CA ASN A 594 22.46 -5.32 -27.62
C ASN A 594 21.87 -3.93 -27.35
N SER A 595 20.75 -3.81 -26.61
CA SER A 595 20.24 -2.50 -26.19
C SER A 595 20.81 -2.05 -24.84
N ASN A 596 20.93 -0.73 -24.65
CA ASN A 596 21.27 -0.15 -23.35
C ASN A 596 20.17 -0.42 -22.30
N GLU A 597 18.92 -0.60 -22.73
CA GLU A 597 17.81 -0.98 -21.86
C GLU A 597 18.04 -2.37 -21.24
N ASP A 598 18.46 -3.37 -22.02
CA ASP A 598 18.65 -4.73 -21.48
C ASP A 598 19.73 -4.74 -20.39
N LYS A 599 20.79 -3.95 -20.59
CA LYS A 599 21.83 -3.68 -19.59
C LYS A 599 21.27 -2.95 -18.35
N HIS A 600 20.36 -2.00 -18.53
CA HIS A 600 19.65 -1.35 -17.41
C HIS A 600 18.80 -2.34 -16.63
N TYR A 601 18.09 -3.26 -17.30
CA TYR A 601 17.32 -4.31 -16.63
C TYR A 601 18.23 -5.26 -15.82
N VAL A 602 19.33 -5.78 -16.38
CA VAL A 602 20.27 -6.64 -15.64
C VAL A 602 20.88 -5.91 -14.43
N LEU A 603 21.27 -4.64 -14.59
CA LEU A 603 21.81 -3.83 -13.48
C LEU A 603 20.74 -3.51 -12.41
N SER A 604 19.48 -3.36 -12.82
CA SER A 604 18.33 -3.20 -11.91
C SER A 604 18.00 -4.50 -11.15
N PHE A 605 18.17 -5.67 -11.79
CA PHE A 605 18.05 -6.96 -11.12
C PHE A 605 19.18 -7.13 -10.07
N LEU A 606 20.41 -6.70 -10.39
CA LEU A 606 21.51 -6.70 -9.42
C LEU A 606 21.18 -5.81 -8.21
N LEU A 607 20.64 -4.60 -8.43
CA LEU A 607 20.15 -3.73 -7.35
C LEU A 607 19.10 -4.44 -6.47
N GLY A 608 18.01 -4.95 -7.05
CA GLY A 608 16.95 -5.63 -6.30
C GLY A 608 17.44 -6.87 -5.54
N SER A 609 18.44 -7.58 -6.07
CA SER A 609 19.06 -8.72 -5.37
C SER A 609 19.79 -8.28 -4.10
N LEU A 610 20.49 -7.15 -4.14
CA LEU A 610 21.24 -6.60 -3.01
C LEU A 610 20.30 -5.98 -1.97
N GLU A 611 19.23 -5.29 -2.40
CA GLU A 611 18.20 -4.75 -1.51
C GLU A 611 17.49 -5.88 -0.74
N SER A 612 17.05 -6.92 -1.44
CA SER A 612 16.45 -8.09 -0.81
C SER A 612 17.43 -8.78 0.16
N SER A 613 18.71 -8.90 -0.21
CA SER A 613 19.73 -9.54 0.63
C SER A 613 20.06 -8.73 1.89
N LYS A 614 19.90 -7.40 1.84
CA LYS A 614 20.04 -6.51 3.01
C LYS A 614 18.77 -6.47 3.87
N ASN A 615 17.59 -6.62 3.27
CA ASN A 615 16.30 -6.61 3.96
C ASN A 615 15.97 -7.95 4.67
N ILE A 616 16.61 -9.06 4.31
CA ILE A 616 16.55 -10.33 5.05
C ILE A 616 17.24 -10.13 6.41
N LYS A 617 16.43 -10.05 7.47
CA LYS A 617 16.94 -10.05 8.84
C LYS A 617 17.59 -11.39 9.14
N ALA A 618 18.77 -11.37 9.76
CA ALA A 618 19.50 -12.56 10.20
C ALA A 618 18.71 -13.33 11.27
N THR A 619 17.77 -14.19 10.83
CA THR A 619 16.91 -14.99 11.69
C THR A 619 17.03 -16.47 11.36
N SER A 620 17.77 -17.17 12.23
CA SER A 620 17.86 -18.64 12.37
C SER A 620 18.40 -19.47 11.19
N THR A 621 19.70 -19.78 11.28
CA THR A 621 20.23 -21.16 11.08
C THR A 621 20.05 -21.82 9.71
N SER A 622 20.56 -21.18 8.66
CA SER A 622 20.87 -21.83 7.37
C SER A 622 22.25 -21.40 6.85
N GLU A 623 22.83 -22.16 5.91
CA GLU A 623 24.06 -21.82 5.18
C GLU A 623 23.76 -20.80 4.06
N GLU A 624 23.28 -19.63 4.46
CA GLU A 624 22.96 -18.51 3.57
C GLU A 624 24.22 -17.68 3.24
N GLU A 625 24.28 -17.13 2.03
CA GLU A 625 25.34 -16.17 1.68
C GLU A 625 25.05 -14.85 2.37
N ASN A 626 25.72 -14.59 3.50
CA ASN A 626 25.61 -13.31 4.19
C ASN A 626 25.89 -12.15 3.22
N TYR A 627 25.18 -11.03 3.39
CA TYR A 627 25.34 -9.83 2.57
C TYR A 627 26.82 -9.37 2.46
N GLU A 628 27.60 -9.54 3.53
CA GLU A 628 29.05 -9.28 3.54
C GLU A 628 29.84 -10.16 2.58
N SER A 629 29.51 -11.45 2.43
CA SER A 629 30.17 -12.35 1.47
C SER A 629 29.83 -12.01 0.02
N ILE A 630 28.62 -11.47 -0.21
CA ILE A 630 28.22 -10.94 -1.52
C ILE A 630 29.04 -9.70 -1.85
N ILE A 631 29.16 -8.72 -0.93
CA ILE A 631 30.01 -7.52 -1.12
C ILE A 631 31.48 -7.91 -1.34
N LEU A 632 32.03 -8.84 -0.54
CA LEU A 632 33.40 -9.36 -0.67
C LEU A 632 33.69 -9.85 -2.09
N LYS A 633 32.83 -10.71 -2.65
CA LYS A 633 32.98 -11.23 -4.01
C LYS A 633 32.74 -10.14 -5.06
N LEU A 634 31.68 -9.34 -4.91
CA LEU A 634 31.25 -8.29 -5.84
C LEU A 634 32.30 -7.17 -6.00
N SER A 635 33.12 -6.93 -4.98
CA SER A 635 34.20 -5.92 -5.00
C SER A 635 35.10 -5.99 -6.24
N ASN A 636 35.43 -7.21 -6.68
CA ASN A 636 36.27 -7.48 -7.86
C ASN A 636 35.63 -7.02 -9.19
N TYR A 637 34.29 -6.96 -9.25
CA TYR A 637 33.53 -6.66 -10.46
C TYR A 637 33.05 -5.20 -10.52
N ILE A 638 32.97 -4.49 -9.37
CA ILE A 638 32.54 -3.08 -9.34
C ILE A 638 33.37 -2.18 -10.27
N PRO A 639 34.71 -2.31 -10.38
CA PRO A 639 35.50 -1.50 -11.30
C PRO A 639 35.18 -1.69 -12.79
N THR A 640 34.74 -2.87 -13.22
CA THR A 640 34.34 -3.11 -14.63
C THR A 640 32.89 -2.68 -14.89
N ILE A 641 32.00 -2.93 -13.92
CA ILE A 641 30.61 -2.44 -13.98
C ILE A 641 30.60 -0.89 -14.07
N GLN A 642 31.39 -0.20 -13.25
CA GLN A 642 31.50 1.27 -13.28
C GLN A 642 31.97 1.79 -14.65
N GLN A 643 32.98 1.16 -15.26
CA GLN A 643 33.52 1.54 -16.57
C GLN A 643 32.50 1.39 -17.73
N ILE A 644 31.53 0.48 -17.58
CA ILE A 644 30.42 0.33 -18.53
C ILE A 644 29.33 1.36 -18.21
N SER A 645 28.92 1.47 -16.94
CA SER A 645 27.84 2.36 -16.51
C SER A 645 28.12 3.84 -16.77
N ILE A 646 29.35 4.33 -16.58
CA ILE A 646 29.73 5.74 -16.85
C ILE A 646 29.41 6.19 -18.30
N LYS A 647 29.31 5.26 -19.26
CA LYS A 647 29.07 5.58 -20.68
C LYS A 647 27.61 5.93 -21.01
N ASN A 648 26.68 5.80 -20.07
CA ASN A 648 25.25 6.05 -20.29
C ASN A 648 24.59 6.53 -18.98
N ALA A 649 23.84 7.64 -19.04
CA ALA A 649 23.26 8.27 -17.85
C ALA A 649 22.29 7.35 -17.07
N ASP A 650 21.45 6.56 -17.77
CA ASP A 650 20.50 5.64 -17.13
C ASP A 650 21.22 4.48 -16.42
N LEU A 651 22.26 3.92 -17.05
CA LEU A 651 23.11 2.89 -16.42
C LEU A 651 23.89 3.46 -15.22
N PHE A 652 24.36 4.70 -15.33
CA PHE A 652 25.05 5.40 -14.24
C PHE A 652 24.11 5.70 -13.07
N LEU A 653 22.86 6.06 -13.33
CA LEU A 653 21.85 6.32 -12.28
C LEU A 653 21.52 5.04 -11.49
N VAL A 654 21.38 3.88 -12.14
CA VAL A 654 21.21 2.61 -11.42
C VAL A 654 22.50 2.20 -10.69
N TYR A 655 23.68 2.43 -11.27
CA TYR A 655 24.96 2.23 -10.59
C TYR A 655 25.11 3.09 -9.34
N MET A 656 24.69 4.37 -9.40
CA MET A 656 24.75 5.26 -8.24
C MET A 656 23.81 4.79 -7.13
N LYS A 657 22.65 4.19 -7.45
CA LYS A 657 21.78 3.54 -6.47
C LYS A 657 22.41 2.29 -5.86
N THR A 658 23.04 1.40 -6.64
CA THR A 658 23.74 0.23 -6.08
C THR A 658 24.94 0.66 -5.22
N TRP A 659 25.72 1.63 -5.66
CA TRP A 659 26.83 2.21 -4.88
C TRP A 659 26.33 2.79 -3.55
N ASN A 660 25.29 3.63 -3.58
CA ASN A 660 24.70 4.28 -2.41
C ASN A 660 24.11 3.27 -1.38
N LEU A 661 23.61 2.12 -1.86
CA LEU A 661 23.19 1.00 -1.03
C LEU A 661 24.40 0.28 -0.39
N ILE A 662 25.38 -0.12 -1.21
CA ILE A 662 26.59 -0.88 -0.82
C ILE A 662 27.52 -0.06 0.11
N LEU A 663 27.51 1.27 -0.01
CA LEU A 663 28.22 2.22 0.87
C LEU A 663 27.57 2.32 2.26
N SER A 664 26.28 2.00 2.39
CA SER A 664 25.53 2.19 3.65
C SER A 664 25.67 0.99 4.59
N GLU A 665 26.36 1.18 5.70
CA GLU A 665 26.39 0.22 6.81
C GLU A 665 25.02 0.12 7.50
N SER A 666 24.80 -0.97 8.24
CA SER A 666 23.62 -1.14 9.10
C SER A 666 23.96 -2.00 10.32
N ASP A 667 23.07 -2.07 11.32
CA ASP A 667 23.30 -2.79 12.58
C ASP A 667 23.57 -4.30 12.36
N GLY A 668 24.84 -4.66 12.21
CA GLY A 668 25.31 -6.02 11.97
C GLY A 668 25.82 -6.32 10.55
N THR A 669 25.97 -5.31 9.66
CA THR A 669 26.52 -5.52 8.31
C THR A 669 27.60 -4.49 7.94
N LYS A 670 28.80 -4.97 7.60
CA LYS A 670 29.89 -4.20 7.00
C LYS A 670 29.51 -3.62 5.64
N GLY A 671 29.90 -2.37 5.39
CA GLY A 671 29.80 -1.70 4.09
C GLY A 671 31.11 -1.83 3.29
N ILE A 672 31.07 -1.53 1.98
CA ILE A 672 32.21 -1.78 1.08
C ILE A 672 33.52 -1.14 1.51
N PHE A 673 33.50 0.04 2.15
CA PHE A 673 34.72 0.66 2.65
C PHE A 673 35.42 -0.23 3.69
N THR A 674 34.69 -0.70 4.70
CA THR A 674 35.25 -1.64 5.70
C THR A 674 35.69 -2.96 5.08
N VAL A 675 34.99 -3.47 4.07
CA VAL A 675 35.37 -4.69 3.34
C VAL A 675 36.66 -4.51 2.53
N LEU A 676 36.82 -3.39 1.81
CA LEU A 676 38.05 -3.08 1.08
C LEU A 676 39.22 -2.73 2.02
N GLN A 677 38.92 -2.17 3.20
CA GLN A 677 39.91 -1.93 4.25
C GLN A 677 40.42 -3.24 4.86
N ASP A 678 39.53 -4.21 5.16
CA ASP A 678 39.90 -5.56 5.60
C ASP A 678 40.73 -6.33 4.55
N LEU A 679 40.58 -5.99 3.27
CA LEU A 679 41.34 -6.55 2.14
C LEU A 679 42.63 -5.76 1.79
N GLU A 680 42.97 -4.71 2.53
CA GLU A 680 44.06 -3.76 2.24
C GLU A 680 43.93 -3.00 0.89
N GLN A 681 42.80 -3.15 0.18
CA GLN A 681 42.53 -2.58 -1.16
C GLN A 681 41.98 -1.13 -1.12
N THR A 682 42.50 -0.30 -0.22
CA THR A 682 42.01 1.07 -0.03
C THR A 682 42.23 1.96 -1.27
N SER A 683 43.28 1.71 -2.05
CA SER A 683 43.52 2.41 -3.32
C SER A 683 42.39 2.20 -4.34
N LEU A 684 41.84 0.98 -4.47
CA LEU A 684 40.72 0.70 -5.36
C LEU A 684 39.46 1.50 -4.97
N PHE A 685 39.23 1.72 -3.68
CA PHE A 685 38.13 2.57 -3.22
C PHE A 685 38.35 4.04 -3.63
N ASN A 686 39.56 4.57 -3.46
CA ASN A 686 39.90 5.93 -3.87
C ASN A 686 39.76 6.10 -5.39
N ASP A 687 40.24 5.13 -6.18
CA ASP A 687 40.11 5.05 -7.64
C ASP A 687 38.65 5.04 -8.14
N LEU A 688 37.75 4.39 -7.40
CA LEU A 688 36.32 4.34 -7.71
C LEU A 688 35.67 5.70 -7.40
N ILE A 689 35.96 6.28 -6.23
CA ILE A 689 35.46 7.60 -5.82
C ILE A 689 35.95 8.70 -6.77
N GLU A 690 37.22 8.69 -7.20
CA GLU A 690 37.75 9.65 -8.18
C GLU A 690 36.89 9.72 -9.45
N LYS A 691 36.49 8.56 -9.98
CA LYS A 691 35.67 8.45 -11.19
C LYS A 691 34.25 8.97 -10.97
N LEU A 692 33.68 8.82 -9.77
CA LEU A 692 32.36 9.37 -9.42
C LEU A 692 32.38 10.89 -9.23
N LEU A 693 33.44 11.43 -8.62
CA LEU A 693 33.64 12.88 -8.49
C LEU A 693 33.91 13.52 -9.87
N LYS A 694 34.73 12.88 -10.72
CA LYS A 694 34.94 13.33 -12.11
C LYS A 694 33.67 13.28 -12.96
N TYR A 695 32.78 12.31 -12.75
CA TYR A 695 31.47 12.32 -13.41
C TYR A 695 30.63 13.52 -12.93
N TYR A 696 30.56 13.76 -11.62
CA TYR A 696 29.85 14.91 -11.03
C TYR A 696 30.36 16.26 -11.56
N GLN A 697 31.68 16.43 -11.69
CA GLN A 697 32.29 17.62 -12.28
C GLN A 697 31.81 17.86 -13.72
N ASN A 698 31.88 16.83 -14.57
CA ASN A 698 31.50 16.92 -15.98
C ASN A 698 29.98 16.86 -16.23
N TYR A 699 29.17 16.68 -15.19
CA TYR A 699 27.71 16.64 -15.31
C TYR A 699 27.12 18.05 -15.48
N GLU A 700 26.18 18.20 -16.41
CA GLU A 700 25.35 19.41 -16.56
C GLU A 700 23.94 19.10 -16.04
N PRO A 701 23.63 19.45 -14.77
CA PRO A 701 22.31 19.20 -14.20
C PRO A 701 21.23 20.08 -14.83
N ALA A 702 19.99 19.60 -14.81
CA ALA A 702 18.85 20.43 -15.17
C ALA A 702 18.62 21.50 -14.09
N ILE A 703 18.47 22.77 -14.49
CA ILE A 703 18.22 23.90 -13.57
C ILE A 703 16.71 23.94 -13.18
N THR A 704 16.14 22.76 -12.88
CA THR A 704 14.76 22.53 -12.45
C THR A 704 14.75 21.79 -11.12
N GLU A 705 13.64 21.80 -10.38
CA GLU A 705 13.66 21.46 -8.95
C GLU A 705 13.87 19.96 -8.60
N ASN A 706 13.90 19.04 -9.58
CA ASN A 706 13.91 17.59 -9.33
C ASN A 706 14.85 16.80 -10.27
N ASP A 707 16.15 17.08 -10.20
CA ASP A 707 17.18 16.24 -10.80
C ASP A 707 17.40 14.97 -9.95
N GLU A 708 17.06 13.80 -10.50
CA GLU A 708 17.15 12.52 -9.78
C GLU A 708 18.62 12.11 -9.52
N LEU A 709 19.56 12.48 -10.38
CA LEU A 709 20.97 12.12 -10.19
C LEU A 709 21.61 12.96 -9.10
N LEU A 710 21.34 14.27 -9.06
CA LEU A 710 21.80 15.13 -7.96
C LEU A 710 21.30 14.64 -6.59
N ASN A 711 20.02 14.28 -6.49
CA ASN A 711 19.46 13.77 -5.23
C ASN A 711 20.13 12.46 -4.75
N ILE A 712 20.60 11.60 -5.66
CA ILE A 712 21.38 10.40 -5.30
C ILE A 712 22.82 10.78 -4.89
N TYR A 713 23.42 11.79 -5.53
CA TYR A 713 24.71 12.34 -5.10
C TYR A 713 24.61 12.95 -3.70
N ASP A 714 23.52 13.64 -3.34
CA ASP A 714 23.30 14.17 -1.99
C ASP A 714 23.31 13.03 -0.94
N GLU A 715 22.61 11.91 -1.20
CA GLU A 715 22.65 10.73 -0.31
C GLU A 715 24.06 10.12 -0.16
N VAL A 716 24.83 10.11 -1.24
CA VAL A 716 26.24 9.65 -1.22
C VAL A 716 27.12 10.65 -0.48
N PHE A 717 26.89 11.96 -0.61
CA PHE A 717 27.64 13.02 0.08
C PHE A 717 27.32 13.06 1.58
N VAL A 718 26.06 12.86 2.01
CA VAL A 718 25.72 12.65 3.43
C VAL A 718 26.58 11.54 4.04
N LYS A 719 26.71 10.40 3.35
CA LYS A 719 27.50 9.26 3.82
C LYS A 719 29.00 9.56 3.81
N LEU A 720 29.52 10.02 2.66
CA LEU A 720 30.96 10.21 2.42
C LEU A 720 31.54 11.41 3.17
N LEU A 721 30.82 12.53 3.28
CA LEU A 721 31.36 13.83 3.70
C LEU A 721 30.98 14.24 5.14
N SER A 722 30.08 13.51 5.81
CA SER A 722 29.66 13.79 7.21
C SER A 722 30.82 13.97 8.21
N SER A 723 31.95 13.29 8.00
CA SER A 723 33.16 13.40 8.83
C SER A 723 34.18 14.43 8.33
N TYR A 724 33.95 15.10 7.20
CA TYR A 724 34.96 15.93 6.51
C TYR A 724 35.49 17.07 7.37
N ASN A 725 34.60 17.78 8.07
CA ASN A 725 34.96 18.90 8.95
C ASN A 725 35.49 18.42 10.32
N SER A 726 35.15 17.19 10.75
CA SER A 726 35.45 16.67 12.10
C SER A 726 36.77 15.92 12.17
N ILE A 727 37.88 16.65 12.27
CA ILE A 727 39.22 16.05 12.47
C ILE A 727 39.35 15.50 13.91
N GLY A 728 39.05 14.21 14.09
CA GLY A 728 39.51 13.42 15.25
C GLY A 728 38.44 12.82 16.19
N ASN A 729 37.16 13.17 16.05
CA ASN A 729 36.11 12.72 16.98
C ASN A 729 35.38 11.43 16.53
N GLY A 730 35.98 10.27 16.82
CA GLY A 730 35.30 8.99 17.17
C GLY A 730 34.37 8.28 16.17
N GLY A 731 33.86 8.94 15.13
CA GLY A 731 33.01 8.33 14.10
C GLY A 731 33.79 7.46 13.11
N LYS A 732 33.08 6.57 12.40
CA LYS A 732 33.66 5.81 11.29
C LYS A 732 33.96 6.75 10.11
N VAL A 733 35.23 6.97 9.82
CA VAL A 733 35.67 7.89 8.77
C VAL A 733 35.82 7.15 7.44
N LEU A 734 34.93 7.42 6.48
CA LEU A 734 35.03 6.94 5.09
C LEU A 734 36.02 7.73 4.23
N ILE A 735 36.54 8.85 4.76
CA ILE A 735 37.39 9.81 4.05
C ILE A 735 38.86 9.43 4.23
N THR A 736 39.49 8.91 3.18
CA THR A 736 40.95 8.77 3.12
C THR A 736 41.62 10.14 2.88
N PRO A 737 42.91 10.32 3.21
CA PRO A 737 43.64 11.55 2.88
C PRO A 737 43.63 11.87 1.38
N GLU A 738 43.65 10.84 0.53
CA GLU A 738 43.57 10.95 -0.92
C GLU A 738 42.19 11.45 -1.37
N ILE A 739 41.08 10.87 -0.86
CA ILE A 739 39.72 11.38 -1.11
C ILE A 739 39.58 12.83 -0.62
N ARG A 740 40.21 13.19 0.51
CA ARG A 740 40.19 14.57 1.01
C ARG A 740 40.84 15.53 0.02
N ILE A 741 41.95 15.15 -0.62
CA ILE A 741 42.63 15.93 -1.67
C ILE A 741 41.79 15.98 -2.95
N LEU A 742 41.19 14.86 -3.38
CA LEU A 742 40.30 14.83 -4.56
C LEU A 742 39.10 15.79 -4.40
N VAL A 743 38.47 15.79 -3.23
CA VAL A 743 37.36 16.71 -2.91
C VAL A 743 37.86 18.16 -2.83
N GLN A 744 39.07 18.41 -2.31
CA GLN A 744 39.66 19.76 -2.33
C GLN A 744 39.89 20.27 -3.76
N ASN A 745 40.46 19.43 -4.63
CA ASN A 745 40.67 19.76 -6.04
C ASN A 745 39.33 20.04 -6.74
N MET A 746 38.31 19.18 -6.54
CA MET A 746 36.97 19.38 -7.10
C MET A 746 36.35 20.73 -6.68
N VAL A 747 36.45 21.11 -5.40
CA VAL A 747 35.94 22.41 -4.91
C VAL A 747 36.74 23.57 -5.51
N MET A 748 38.06 23.46 -5.65
CA MET A 748 38.89 24.48 -6.28
C MET A 748 38.63 24.64 -7.78
N GLU A 749 38.35 23.54 -8.49
CA GLU A 749 38.05 23.51 -9.92
C GLU A 749 36.66 24.08 -10.20
N LEU A 750 35.62 23.63 -9.48
CA LEU A 750 34.27 24.20 -9.57
C LEU A 750 34.22 25.70 -9.22
N ALA A 751 34.98 26.14 -8.21
CA ALA A 751 35.13 27.56 -7.90
C ALA A 751 35.88 28.34 -9.00
N GLY A 752 36.81 27.70 -9.70
CA GLY A 752 37.48 28.24 -10.88
C GLY A 752 36.53 28.42 -12.07
N GLU A 753 35.72 27.41 -12.37
CA GLU A 753 34.64 27.48 -13.37
C GLU A 753 33.67 28.63 -13.05
N CYS A 754 33.18 28.69 -11.81
CA CYS A 754 32.30 29.76 -11.34
C CYS A 754 32.95 31.16 -11.48
N THR A 755 34.25 31.27 -11.19
CA THR A 755 35.01 32.53 -11.36
C THR A 755 35.09 32.93 -12.82
N HIS A 756 35.47 32.03 -13.72
CA HIS A 756 35.55 32.29 -15.16
C HIS A 756 34.19 32.70 -15.75
N CYS A 757 33.11 32.03 -15.34
CA CYS A 757 31.75 32.41 -15.73
C CYS A 757 31.35 33.80 -15.18
N ALA A 758 31.72 34.14 -13.94
CA ALA A 758 31.49 35.47 -13.35
C ALA A 758 32.32 36.59 -14.00
N GLU A 759 33.53 36.30 -14.47
CA GLU A 759 34.33 37.23 -15.28
C GLU A 759 33.71 37.44 -16.67
N SER A 760 33.14 36.39 -17.27
CA SER A 760 32.50 36.44 -18.60
C SER A 760 31.31 37.41 -18.69
N ILE A 761 30.64 37.69 -17.57
CA ILE A 761 29.57 38.70 -17.48
C ILE A 761 30.06 40.08 -17.99
N PHE A 762 31.34 40.39 -17.84
CA PHE A 762 31.89 41.72 -18.12
C PHE A 762 32.37 41.95 -19.57
N ILE A 763 32.52 40.90 -20.38
CA ILE A 763 33.35 40.96 -21.61
C ILE A 763 32.69 41.74 -22.77
N THR A 764 31.37 41.95 -22.75
CA THR A 764 30.64 42.70 -23.80
C THR A 764 30.76 44.23 -23.72
N SER A 765 31.60 44.77 -22.83
CA SER A 765 31.75 46.21 -22.62
C SER A 765 32.65 46.94 -23.64
N SER A 766 33.04 46.31 -24.76
CA SER A 766 34.08 46.84 -25.68
C SER A 766 33.69 46.95 -27.15
N THR A 767 32.40 47.11 -27.50
CA THR A 767 31.94 47.44 -28.86
C THR A 767 30.79 48.45 -28.86
N SER A 768 31.04 49.62 -29.48
CA SER A 768 30.08 50.63 -29.99
C SER A 768 28.79 50.92 -29.20
N GLU A 769 28.73 52.14 -28.66
CA GLU A 769 27.71 52.70 -27.73
C GLU A 769 26.25 52.82 -28.25
N ILE A 770 25.91 52.27 -29.41
CA ILE A 770 24.62 52.52 -30.10
C ILE A 770 23.64 51.34 -30.00
N GLU A 771 24.12 50.09 -29.90
CA GLU A 771 23.25 48.90 -29.79
C GLU A 771 22.89 48.55 -28.33
N GLN A 772 23.57 49.15 -27.35
CA GLN A 772 23.48 48.81 -25.93
C GLN A 772 22.11 49.10 -25.26
N PHE A 773 21.24 49.89 -25.90
CA PHE A 773 20.01 50.39 -25.26
C PHE A 773 18.87 49.36 -25.14
N GLN A 774 18.94 48.22 -25.83
CA GLN A 774 17.89 47.17 -25.77
C GLN A 774 18.43 45.76 -25.46
N SER A 775 19.68 45.45 -25.79
CA SER A 775 20.26 44.10 -25.66
C SER A 775 21.03 43.85 -24.35
N GLY A 776 21.56 44.89 -23.71
CA GLY A 776 22.52 44.74 -22.60
C GLY A 776 22.01 43.91 -21.41
N GLY A 777 20.76 44.14 -20.99
CA GLY A 777 20.16 43.41 -19.88
C GLY A 777 19.91 41.93 -20.19
N VAL A 778 19.54 41.58 -21.43
CA VAL A 778 19.32 40.19 -21.85
C VAL A 778 20.61 39.40 -21.75
N ILE A 779 21.70 39.94 -22.30
CA ILE A 779 23.03 39.32 -22.28
C ILE A 779 23.55 39.14 -20.84
N GLN A 780 23.23 40.07 -19.93
CA GLN A 780 23.59 39.95 -18.51
C GLN A 780 22.88 38.77 -17.83
N PHE A 781 21.56 38.61 -18.01
CA PHE A 781 20.82 37.49 -17.42
C PHE A 781 21.14 36.14 -18.08
N GLU A 782 21.40 36.09 -19.39
CA GLU A 782 21.93 34.90 -20.07
C GLU A 782 23.31 34.49 -19.54
N ASN A 783 24.18 35.45 -19.21
CA ASN A 783 25.48 35.16 -18.60
C ASN A 783 25.38 34.76 -17.12
N MET A 784 24.40 35.27 -16.37
CA MET A 784 24.09 34.77 -15.02
C MET A 784 23.59 33.32 -15.05
N TYR A 785 22.74 32.94 -16.01
CA TYR A 785 22.26 31.56 -16.17
C TYR A 785 23.40 30.55 -16.38
N LYS A 786 24.49 30.94 -17.05
CA LYS A 786 25.70 30.10 -17.22
C LYS A 786 26.42 29.79 -15.90
N ILE A 787 26.25 30.62 -14.87
CA ILE A 787 26.80 30.36 -13.52
C ILE A 787 25.94 29.36 -12.76
N ALA A 788 24.64 29.25 -13.04
CA ALA A 788 23.69 28.45 -12.26
C ALA A 788 24.09 26.96 -12.16
N SER A 789 24.55 26.34 -13.27
CA SER A 789 24.98 24.94 -13.29
C SER A 789 26.20 24.65 -12.39
N PRO A 790 27.38 25.28 -12.57
CA PRO A 790 28.54 25.05 -11.70
C PRO A 790 28.30 25.54 -10.27
N LEU A 791 27.52 26.62 -10.07
CA LEU A 791 27.20 27.13 -8.73
C LEU A 791 26.24 26.21 -7.98
N LEU A 792 25.28 25.55 -8.65
CA LEU A 792 24.45 24.50 -8.06
C LEU A 792 25.33 23.32 -7.61
N LYS A 793 26.24 22.85 -8.48
CA LYS A 793 27.18 21.75 -8.13
C LYS A 793 28.05 22.10 -6.92
N LEU A 794 28.57 23.33 -6.86
CA LEU A 794 29.37 23.83 -5.73
C LEU A 794 28.51 24.01 -4.46
N GLY A 795 27.29 24.53 -4.59
CA GLY A 795 26.34 24.75 -3.50
C GLY A 795 25.91 23.45 -2.81
N ARG A 796 25.56 22.41 -3.57
CA ARG A 796 25.22 21.08 -3.03
C ARG A 796 26.39 20.46 -2.24
N VAL A 797 27.62 20.54 -2.74
CA VAL A 797 28.81 20.11 -1.99
C VAL A 797 29.00 20.97 -0.73
N GLY A 798 28.64 22.25 -0.81
CA GLY A 798 28.62 23.18 0.31
C GLY A 798 27.59 22.86 1.40
N GLU A 799 26.54 22.09 1.14
CA GLU A 799 25.62 21.61 2.19
C GLU A 799 26.32 20.67 3.19
N PHE A 800 27.45 20.06 2.80
CA PHE A 800 28.18 19.06 3.59
C PHE A 800 29.59 19.48 4.03
N ILE A 801 30.18 20.51 3.41
CA ILE A 801 31.55 20.98 3.68
C ILE A 801 31.56 22.49 3.91
N ASN A 802 32.28 22.95 4.94
CA ASN A 802 32.52 24.37 5.15
C ASN A 802 33.44 24.94 4.05
N LEU A 803 32.84 25.52 3.02
CA LEU A 803 33.57 26.05 1.86
C LEU A 803 34.37 27.34 2.17
N ASN A 804 34.15 27.99 3.31
CA ASN A 804 34.82 29.25 3.66
C ASN A 804 36.34 29.08 3.85
N GLY A 805 36.83 27.85 4.10
CA GLY A 805 38.26 27.54 4.16
C GLY A 805 38.99 27.59 2.80
N PHE A 806 38.27 27.70 1.68
CA PHE A 806 38.83 27.65 0.33
C PHE A 806 39.05 29.05 -0.26
N LYS A 807 40.30 29.35 -0.65
CA LYS A 807 40.67 30.68 -1.17
C LYS A 807 39.96 31.02 -2.48
N GLN A 808 39.86 30.08 -3.42
CA GLN A 808 39.11 30.28 -4.67
C GLN A 808 37.65 30.62 -4.40
N VAL A 809 36.99 29.90 -3.47
CA VAL A 809 35.59 30.17 -3.09
C VAL A 809 35.44 31.55 -2.45
N THR A 810 36.38 31.95 -1.59
CA THR A 810 36.38 33.28 -0.97
C THR A 810 36.49 34.38 -2.05
N THR A 811 37.49 34.30 -2.94
CA THR A 811 37.68 35.24 -4.04
C THR A 811 36.48 35.28 -4.99
N PHE A 812 35.94 34.10 -5.34
CA PHE A 812 34.73 33.98 -6.15
C PHE A 812 33.53 34.66 -5.49
N SER A 813 33.30 34.44 -4.19
CA SER A 813 32.18 35.05 -3.47
C SER A 813 32.27 36.59 -3.47
N GLN A 814 33.47 37.14 -3.29
CA GLN A 814 33.72 38.59 -3.34
C GLN A 814 33.50 39.16 -4.74
N LEU A 815 33.99 38.46 -5.78
CA LEU A 815 33.75 38.82 -7.17
C LEU A 815 32.25 38.78 -7.52
N LEU A 816 31.56 37.69 -7.19
CA LEU A 816 30.13 37.53 -7.47
C LEU A 816 29.33 38.63 -6.78
N ILE A 817 29.59 38.90 -5.50
CA ILE A 817 28.93 40.00 -4.76
C ILE A 817 29.15 41.35 -5.46
N SER A 818 30.39 41.69 -5.85
CA SER A 818 30.65 42.98 -6.51
C SER A 818 29.95 43.07 -7.87
N LYS A 819 29.95 42.00 -8.67
CA LYS A 819 29.25 41.97 -9.97
C LYS A 819 27.73 42.07 -9.84
N LEU A 820 27.15 41.42 -8.82
CA LEU A 820 25.71 41.50 -8.56
C LEU A 820 25.31 42.92 -8.13
N GLN A 821 26.08 43.56 -7.24
CA GLN A 821 25.82 44.94 -6.80
C GLN A 821 26.01 45.99 -7.90
N ASP A 822 27.07 45.89 -8.71
CA ASP A 822 27.39 46.90 -9.72
C ASP A 822 26.43 46.88 -10.92
N GLN A 823 25.78 45.74 -11.24
CA GLN A 823 25.10 45.56 -12.52
C GLN A 823 23.70 44.94 -12.50
N VAL A 824 23.24 44.27 -11.43
CA VAL A 824 21.90 43.65 -11.41
C VAL A 824 20.83 44.69 -11.03
N ASN A 825 20.47 45.54 -11.99
CA ASN A 825 19.29 46.40 -11.89
C ASN A 825 18.07 45.68 -12.50
N LEU A 826 17.34 44.97 -11.65
CA LEU A 826 16.17 44.17 -12.03
C LEU A 826 14.98 45.04 -12.49
N GLU A 827 14.82 46.23 -11.90
CA GLU A 827 13.90 47.29 -12.36
C GLU A 827 14.11 47.63 -13.84
N ARG A 828 15.36 47.84 -14.26
CA ARG A 828 15.73 48.15 -15.64
C ARG A 828 15.39 46.98 -16.55
N TYR A 829 15.65 45.74 -16.14
CA TYR A 829 15.36 44.57 -16.97
C TYR A 829 13.86 44.34 -17.19
N LEU A 830 13.06 44.47 -16.12
CA LEU A 830 11.60 44.37 -16.16
C LEU A 830 10.98 45.48 -17.02
N THR A 831 11.57 46.68 -17.04
CA THR A 831 11.09 47.82 -17.83
C THR A 831 11.57 47.84 -19.28
N THR A 832 12.77 47.32 -19.61
CA THR A 832 13.27 47.28 -21.00
C THR A 832 12.78 46.08 -21.81
N THR A 833 12.63 44.91 -21.18
CA THR A 833 12.50 43.62 -21.89
C THR A 833 11.53 42.63 -21.21
N PRO A 834 10.26 43.04 -20.93
CA PRO A 834 9.31 42.21 -20.17
C PRO A 834 8.94 40.89 -20.85
N THR A 835 8.84 40.85 -22.18
CA THR A 835 8.55 39.62 -22.93
C THR A 835 9.63 38.56 -22.77
N HIS A 836 10.90 38.98 -22.75
CA HIS A 836 12.04 38.09 -22.55
C HIS A 836 12.14 37.60 -21.09
N PHE A 837 11.79 38.44 -20.12
CA PHE A 837 11.66 38.04 -18.72
C PHE A 837 10.59 36.96 -18.56
N LEU A 838 9.40 37.13 -19.16
CA LEU A 838 8.32 36.12 -19.11
C LEU A 838 8.76 34.78 -19.73
N GLN A 839 9.42 34.81 -20.89
CA GLN A 839 9.91 33.60 -21.57
C GLN A 839 11.01 32.85 -20.80
N ASN A 840 11.82 33.55 -20.00
CA ASN A 840 12.95 32.96 -19.24
C ASN A 840 12.76 33.01 -17.72
N TYR A 841 11.53 33.24 -17.25
CA TYR A 841 11.25 33.51 -15.84
C TYR A 841 11.70 32.37 -14.89
N SER A 842 11.41 31.12 -15.26
CA SER A 842 11.82 29.93 -14.49
C SER A 842 13.34 29.84 -14.35
N ASN A 843 14.06 30.03 -15.45
CA ASN A 843 15.52 30.05 -15.52
C ASN A 843 16.12 31.16 -14.64
N ILE A 844 15.55 32.37 -14.70
CA ILE A 844 15.99 33.52 -13.88
C ILE A 844 15.73 33.26 -12.39
N THR A 845 14.54 32.77 -12.04
CA THR A 845 14.14 32.51 -10.65
C THR A 845 14.95 31.38 -10.02
N ASN A 846 15.20 30.29 -10.76
CA ASN A 846 16.06 29.20 -10.30
C ASN A 846 17.53 29.64 -10.20
N THR A 847 18.00 30.54 -11.08
CA THR A 847 19.34 31.15 -10.96
C THR A 847 19.46 31.99 -9.68
N PHE A 848 18.47 32.85 -9.37
CA PHE A 848 18.45 33.59 -8.10
C PHE A 848 18.35 32.67 -6.88
N LYS A 849 17.54 31.60 -6.94
CA LYS A 849 17.44 30.58 -5.90
C LYS A 849 18.81 29.98 -5.59
N ILE A 850 19.53 29.51 -6.60
CA ILE A 850 20.88 28.92 -6.48
C ILE A 850 21.89 29.92 -5.89
N ILE A 851 21.86 31.18 -6.33
CA ILE A 851 22.77 32.24 -5.82
C ILE A 851 22.49 32.54 -4.34
N LEU A 852 21.23 32.72 -3.95
CA LEU A 852 20.85 33.03 -2.57
C LEU A 852 21.07 31.82 -1.63
N ASP A 853 20.76 30.60 -2.08
CA ASP A 853 21.03 29.38 -1.32
C ASP A 853 22.53 29.16 -1.11
N PHE A 854 23.37 29.42 -2.11
CA PHE A 854 24.83 29.38 -1.93
C PHE A 854 25.33 30.35 -0.85
N PHE A 855 24.88 31.61 -0.88
CA PHE A 855 25.26 32.58 0.16
C PHE A 855 24.69 32.24 1.54
N LEU A 856 23.46 31.72 1.62
CA LEU A 856 22.85 31.29 2.89
C LEU A 856 23.62 30.11 3.50
N THR A 857 24.06 29.15 2.69
CA THR A 857 24.91 28.02 3.11
C THR A 857 26.29 28.47 3.60
N LEU A 858 26.95 29.40 2.90
CA LEU A 858 28.23 29.97 3.37
C LEU A 858 28.09 30.66 4.74
N ASN A 859 27.06 31.48 4.93
CA ASN A 859 26.78 32.15 6.22
C ASN A 859 26.33 31.17 7.31
N SER A 860 25.66 30.07 6.95
CA SER A 860 25.27 29.03 7.91
C SER A 860 26.51 28.34 8.50
N TRP A 861 27.51 28.03 7.69
CA TRP A 861 28.78 27.47 8.18
C TRP A 861 29.59 28.43 9.05
N THR A 862 29.70 29.72 8.70
CA THR A 862 30.39 30.69 9.56
C THR A 862 29.65 30.89 10.89
N LEU A 863 28.31 30.91 10.87
CA LEU A 863 27.50 30.92 12.08
C LEU A 863 27.68 29.66 12.92
N GLU A 864 27.74 28.46 12.32
CA GLU A 864 27.96 27.21 13.06
C GLU A 864 29.32 27.18 13.78
N GLU A 865 30.40 27.53 13.06
CA GLU A 865 31.76 27.60 13.59
C GLU A 865 31.85 28.57 14.78
N LEU A 866 31.26 29.77 14.66
CA LEU A 866 31.20 30.75 15.74
C LEU A 866 30.24 30.34 16.88
N MET A 867 29.14 29.63 16.58
CA MET A 867 28.15 29.18 17.58
C MET A 867 28.71 28.14 18.56
N PHE A 868 29.62 27.29 18.11
CA PHE A 868 30.24 26.23 18.92
C PHE A 868 31.64 26.58 19.44
N THR A 869 32.23 27.71 19.04
CA THR A 869 33.55 28.16 19.53
C THR A 869 33.53 28.46 21.05
N PRO A 870 34.35 27.76 21.87
CA PRO A 870 34.49 28.02 23.31
C PRO A 870 34.99 29.44 23.60
N ALA A 871 34.54 30.05 24.70
CA ALA A 871 34.84 31.44 25.09
C ALA A 871 36.32 31.83 24.91
N ASN A 872 37.22 31.03 25.49
CA ASN A 872 38.67 31.24 25.46
C ASN A 872 39.30 31.31 24.04
N LEU A 873 38.58 30.86 23.01
CA LEU A 873 39.02 30.88 21.60
C LEU A 873 38.28 31.93 20.75
N GLN A 874 37.23 32.56 21.27
CA GLN A 874 36.47 33.59 20.54
C GLN A 874 37.33 34.82 20.20
N GLN A 875 38.34 35.11 21.03
CA GLN A 875 39.33 36.18 20.78
C GLN A 875 40.15 35.99 19.50
N ASN A 876 40.15 34.79 18.89
CA ASN A 876 40.83 34.55 17.62
C ASN A 876 40.03 35.02 16.40
N PHE A 877 38.71 35.14 16.53
CA PHE A 877 37.80 35.54 15.45
C PHE A 877 37.54 37.05 15.49
N ASP A 878 37.63 37.68 14.32
CA ASP A 878 37.33 39.09 14.08
C ASP A 878 36.09 39.19 13.20
N LEU A 879 34.97 39.59 13.79
CA LEU A 879 33.66 39.53 13.12
C LEU A 879 33.52 40.56 11.99
N GLU A 880 34.33 41.62 11.98
CA GLU A 880 34.41 42.55 10.85
C GLU A 880 35.02 41.90 9.61
N ILE A 881 36.05 41.05 9.81
CA ILE A 881 36.69 40.31 8.73
C ILE A 881 35.82 39.12 8.30
N THR A 882 35.28 38.35 9.26
CA THR A 882 34.46 37.15 8.97
C THR A 882 33.15 37.50 8.26
N PHE A 883 32.50 38.62 8.61
CA PHE A 883 31.23 39.05 8.00
C PHE A 883 31.37 40.26 7.07
N ALA A 884 32.57 40.56 6.55
CA ALA A 884 32.79 41.66 5.60
C ALA A 884 31.80 41.63 4.42
N ASN A 885 31.55 40.44 3.86
CA ASN A 885 30.61 40.21 2.76
C ASN A 885 29.12 40.38 3.15
N LEU A 886 28.75 40.21 4.43
CA LEU A 886 27.35 40.18 4.88
C LEU A 886 26.62 41.50 4.63
N ARG A 887 27.29 42.64 4.85
CA ARG A 887 26.75 43.97 4.54
C ARG A 887 26.35 44.10 3.08
N HIS A 888 27.15 43.51 2.18
CA HIS A 888 26.90 43.57 0.75
C HIS A 888 25.77 42.63 0.31
N ILE A 889 25.67 41.43 0.90
CA ILE A 889 24.57 40.48 0.67
C ILE A 889 23.23 41.10 1.13
N LEU A 890 23.15 41.60 2.36
CA LEU A 890 21.93 42.24 2.89
C LEU A 890 21.51 43.46 2.05
N SER A 891 22.46 44.25 1.57
CA SER A 891 22.20 45.37 0.66
C SER A 891 21.72 44.92 -0.71
N LEU A 892 22.18 43.77 -1.21
CA LEU A 892 21.74 43.19 -2.48
C LEU A 892 20.31 42.64 -2.35
N GLU A 893 20.02 41.82 -1.33
CA GLU A 893 18.68 41.27 -1.08
C GLU A 893 17.64 42.38 -0.83
N SER A 894 18.00 43.42 -0.07
CA SER A 894 17.15 44.60 0.13
C SER A 894 16.89 45.34 -1.20
N SER A 895 17.93 45.54 -2.02
CA SER A 895 17.80 46.20 -3.34
C SER A 895 16.92 45.39 -4.30
N LEU A 896 17.08 44.06 -4.33
CA LEU A 896 16.26 43.17 -5.13
C LEU A 896 14.79 43.17 -4.66
N LEU A 897 14.53 43.12 -3.35
CA LEU A 897 13.17 43.16 -2.79
C LEU A 897 12.44 44.47 -3.12
N LEU A 898 13.16 45.60 -3.14
CA LEU A 898 12.62 46.93 -3.46
C LEU A 898 12.43 47.15 -4.97
N SER A 899 13.46 46.89 -5.77
CA SER A 899 13.51 47.22 -7.21
C SER A 899 12.48 46.50 -8.09
N VAL A 900 11.97 45.35 -7.65
CA VAL A 900 10.92 44.62 -8.38
C VAL A 900 9.59 45.43 -8.48
N THR A 901 9.39 46.45 -7.63
CA THR A 901 8.06 47.08 -7.42
C THR A 901 7.76 48.37 -8.17
N SER A 902 8.72 48.94 -8.91
CA SER A 902 8.55 50.23 -9.61
C SER A 902 7.95 50.13 -11.02
N SER A 903 8.00 48.94 -11.64
CA SER A 903 7.42 48.71 -12.97
C SER A 903 5.88 48.63 -12.92
N HIS A 904 5.22 48.90 -14.05
CA HIS A 904 3.76 48.78 -14.19
C HIS A 904 3.25 47.32 -14.17
N ILE A 905 4.11 46.33 -13.89
CA ILE A 905 3.82 44.88 -13.98
C ILE A 905 3.57 44.28 -12.59
N LYS A 906 2.79 44.97 -11.74
CA LYS A 906 2.47 44.52 -10.38
C LYS A 906 1.51 43.31 -10.32
N SER A 907 0.79 43.05 -11.40
CA SER A 907 -0.30 42.08 -11.45
C SER A 907 0.11 40.64 -11.80
N SER A 908 1.32 40.39 -12.31
CA SER A 908 1.69 39.02 -12.69
C SER A 908 2.05 38.16 -11.47
N SER A 909 1.44 36.98 -11.40
CA SER A 909 1.71 35.98 -10.35
C SER A 909 3.20 35.63 -10.28
N ILE A 910 3.79 35.53 -11.48
CA ILE A 910 5.21 35.38 -11.80
C ILE A 910 6.12 36.32 -10.97
N VAL A 911 5.83 37.63 -10.92
CA VAL A 911 6.69 38.60 -10.21
C VAL A 911 6.59 38.41 -8.68
N ASN A 912 5.40 38.12 -8.18
CA ASN A 912 5.15 37.89 -6.75
C ASN A 912 5.79 36.58 -6.24
N GLN A 913 5.95 35.57 -7.10
CA GLN A 913 6.71 34.35 -6.79
C GLN A 913 8.22 34.62 -6.61
N LEU A 914 8.85 35.43 -7.49
CA LEU A 914 10.25 35.83 -7.32
C LEU A 914 10.47 36.65 -6.04
N GLN A 915 9.53 37.56 -5.72
CA GLN A 915 9.55 38.27 -4.44
C GLN A 915 9.38 37.34 -3.24
N THR A 916 8.51 36.33 -3.33
CA THR A 916 8.38 35.28 -2.30
C THR A 916 9.72 34.60 -2.06
N LEU A 917 10.40 34.17 -3.12
CA LEU A 917 11.70 33.49 -3.02
C LEU A 917 12.74 34.35 -2.31
N ILE A 918 12.93 35.59 -2.77
CA ILE A 918 13.91 36.53 -2.19
C ILE A 918 13.56 36.84 -0.73
N GLY A 919 12.29 37.16 -0.45
CA GLY A 919 11.80 37.44 0.91
C GLY A 919 12.00 36.27 1.87
N VAL A 920 11.77 35.03 1.43
CA VAL A 920 12.00 33.83 2.24
C VAL A 920 13.47 33.68 2.65
N LYS A 921 14.42 33.82 1.69
CA LYS A 921 15.86 33.67 1.97
C LYS A 921 16.40 34.81 2.83
N PHE A 922 15.96 36.04 2.56
CA PHE A 922 16.27 37.22 3.37
C PHE A 922 15.79 37.07 4.83
N ILE A 923 14.58 36.51 5.07
CA ILE A 923 14.12 36.21 6.42
C ILE A 923 15.02 35.17 7.10
N ASP A 924 15.42 34.10 6.40
CA ASP A 924 16.26 33.05 6.99
C ASP A 924 17.67 33.56 7.36
N LEU A 925 18.27 34.43 6.53
CA LEU A 925 19.53 35.11 6.84
C LEU A 925 19.39 36.07 8.02
N LEU A 926 18.32 36.88 8.06
CA LEU A 926 18.06 37.79 9.18
C LEU A 926 17.83 37.05 10.51
N VAL A 927 17.02 35.99 10.49
CA VAL A 927 16.67 35.20 11.69
C VAL A 927 17.89 34.49 12.26
N SER A 928 18.69 33.84 11.42
CA SER A 928 19.91 33.14 11.86
C SER A 928 20.94 34.09 12.50
N MET A 929 21.23 35.21 11.84
CA MET A 929 22.09 36.27 12.40
C MET A 929 21.53 36.91 13.67
N LYS A 930 20.22 37.16 13.76
CA LYS A 930 19.55 37.71 14.96
C LYS A 930 19.62 36.76 16.15
N ILE A 931 19.49 35.44 15.92
CA ILE A 931 19.64 34.41 16.96
C ILE A 931 21.07 34.38 17.49
N PHE A 932 22.07 34.40 16.60
CA PHE A 932 23.50 34.48 16.98
C PHE A 932 23.79 35.72 17.84
N TYR A 933 23.40 36.90 17.35
CA TYR A 933 23.55 38.15 18.09
C TYR A 933 22.89 38.06 19.47
N SER A 934 21.64 37.57 19.54
CA SER A 934 20.86 37.49 20.79
C SER A 934 21.48 36.54 21.82
N LYS A 935 22.13 35.45 21.39
CA LYS A 935 22.87 34.52 22.26
C LYS A 935 24.10 35.19 22.88
N PHE A 936 24.90 35.88 22.08
CA PHE A 936 26.21 36.39 22.49
C PHE A 936 26.22 37.85 23.02
N ARG A 937 25.11 38.59 22.86
CA ARG A 937 24.95 40.01 23.28
C ARG A 937 25.34 40.32 24.73
N LYS A 938 25.18 39.37 25.66
CA LYS A 938 25.44 39.58 27.10
C LYS A 938 26.87 39.24 27.55
N SER A 939 27.53 38.35 26.83
CA SER A 939 28.84 37.79 27.21
C SER A 939 29.46 37.09 26.00
N ASN A 940 30.54 37.65 25.48
CA ASN A 940 31.38 37.05 24.44
C ASN A 940 32.79 37.65 24.51
N GLU A 941 33.75 36.99 23.86
CA GLU A 941 35.13 37.48 23.75
C GLU A 941 35.55 37.70 22.28
N PHE A 942 34.59 37.90 21.37
CA PHE A 942 34.86 38.11 19.95
C PHE A 942 35.46 39.50 19.69
N LYS A 943 36.44 39.59 18.77
CA LYS A 943 36.93 40.89 18.28
C LYS A 943 35.86 41.54 17.42
N ASN A 944 35.75 42.86 17.57
CA ASN A 944 34.83 43.72 16.83
C ASN A 944 33.36 43.25 16.86
N PHE A 945 32.89 42.66 17.97
CA PHE A 945 31.46 42.28 18.11
C PHE A 945 30.48 43.45 17.89
N GLN A 946 30.94 44.69 18.13
CA GLN A 946 30.18 45.91 17.81
C GLN A 946 29.91 46.08 16.30
N PHE A 947 30.70 45.49 15.39
CA PHE A 947 30.41 45.51 13.96
C PHE A 947 28.99 45.01 13.62
N LEU A 948 28.49 44.03 14.39
CA LEU A 948 27.12 43.51 14.25
C LEU A 948 26.00 44.51 14.68
N SER A 949 26.33 45.63 15.35
CA SER A 949 25.37 46.75 15.52
C SER A 949 25.33 47.69 14.32
N ASP A 950 26.42 47.75 13.55
CA ASP A 950 26.68 48.82 12.59
C ASP A 950 26.47 48.35 11.12
N ILE A 951 26.31 47.04 10.90
CA ILE A 951 25.86 46.47 9.62
C ILE A 951 24.40 46.86 9.32
N GLY A 952 24.14 47.29 8.09
CA GLY A 952 22.80 47.35 7.49
C GLY A 952 21.81 48.17 8.30
N ASP A 953 22.14 49.45 8.53
CA ASP A 953 21.32 50.44 9.24
C ASP A 953 20.79 49.97 10.61
N GLY A 954 21.48 48.99 11.21
CA GLY A 954 21.15 48.41 12.50
C GLY A 954 20.10 47.30 12.48
N PHE A 955 19.86 46.59 11.36
CA PHE A 955 18.87 45.50 11.23
C PHE A 955 18.82 44.51 12.42
N PHE A 956 19.96 44.24 13.07
CA PHE A 956 20.06 43.28 14.19
C PHE A 956 19.72 43.89 15.57
N ILE A 957 19.62 45.22 15.68
CA ILE A 957 19.30 45.93 16.93
C ILE A 957 18.00 46.74 16.83
N ALA A 958 17.83 47.48 15.74
CA ALA A 958 16.62 48.22 15.40
C ALA A 958 15.54 47.27 14.85
N ARG A 959 14.43 47.87 14.39
CA ARG A 959 13.45 47.24 13.52
C ARG A 959 13.92 47.29 12.07
N LEU A 960 13.31 46.49 11.19
CA LEU A 960 13.50 46.61 9.75
C LEU A 960 13.10 48.01 9.24
N ASN A 961 13.61 48.41 8.08
CA ASN A 961 13.11 49.57 7.36
C ASN A 961 11.61 49.36 7.06
N ILE A 962 10.79 50.41 7.25
CA ILE A 962 9.34 50.40 7.03
C ILE A 962 9.00 49.93 5.61
N GLU A 963 9.81 50.29 4.61
CA GLU A 963 9.63 49.86 3.21
C GLU A 963 9.79 48.34 3.06
N ILE A 964 10.73 47.73 3.78
CA ILE A 964 10.99 46.29 3.78
C ILE A 964 9.89 45.55 4.57
N GLU A 965 9.47 46.09 5.72
CA GLU A 965 8.31 45.58 6.48
C GLU A 965 7.04 45.58 5.61
N GLN A 966 6.81 46.64 4.83
CA GLN A 966 5.73 46.72 3.84
C GLN A 966 5.88 45.68 2.72
N ARG A 967 7.07 45.47 2.14
CA ARG A 967 7.25 44.42 1.10
C ARG A 967 7.03 43.00 1.62
N LEU A 968 7.40 42.71 2.86
CA LEU A 968 7.10 41.41 3.47
C LEU A 968 5.59 41.24 3.78
N LEU A 969 4.88 42.33 4.06
CA LEU A 969 3.41 42.34 4.15
C LEU A 969 2.76 42.17 2.76
N ASP A 970 3.22 42.87 1.72
CA ASP A 970 2.69 42.77 0.34
C ASP A 970 2.66 41.30 -0.13
N ILE A 971 3.75 40.55 0.10
CA ILE A 971 3.86 39.11 -0.24
C ILE A 971 2.86 38.27 0.58
N PHE A 972 2.65 38.58 1.86
CA PHE A 972 1.64 37.90 2.68
C PHE A 972 0.22 38.18 2.17
N LEU A 973 -0.11 39.43 1.88
CA LEU A 973 -1.41 39.86 1.36
C LEU A 973 -1.72 39.21 0.00
N PHE A 974 -0.72 39.08 -0.88
CA PHE A 974 -0.86 38.37 -2.14
C PHE A 974 -1.18 36.88 -1.93
N LYS A 975 -0.45 36.17 -1.07
CA LYS A 975 -0.72 34.75 -0.78
C LYS A 975 -2.03 34.53 -0.03
N GLU A 976 -2.40 35.44 0.87
CA GLU A 976 -3.70 35.45 1.55
C GLU A 976 -4.83 35.55 0.52
N ALA A 977 -4.73 36.50 -0.43
CA ALA A 977 -5.71 36.72 -1.49
C ALA A 977 -5.82 35.55 -2.48
N VAL A 978 -4.69 34.96 -2.91
CA VAL A 978 -4.69 33.78 -3.79
C VAL A 978 -5.36 32.58 -3.10
N LEU A 979 -5.07 32.34 -1.82
CA LEU A 979 -5.71 31.27 -1.06
C LEU A 979 -7.21 31.55 -0.84
N GLY A 980 -7.58 32.78 -0.50
CA GLY A 980 -8.98 33.22 -0.36
C GLY A 980 -9.79 33.00 -1.64
N LYS A 981 -9.23 33.35 -2.82
CA LYS A 981 -9.89 33.14 -4.12
C LYS A 981 -10.00 31.66 -4.52
N LEU A 982 -9.03 30.81 -4.15
CA LEU A 982 -9.12 29.36 -4.40
C LEU A 982 -10.16 28.67 -3.51
N LEU A 983 -10.35 29.17 -2.29
CA LEU A 983 -11.32 28.69 -1.30
C LEU A 983 -12.72 29.34 -1.39
N ASP A 984 -12.88 30.39 -2.22
CA ASP A 984 -14.11 31.19 -2.37
C ASP A 984 -14.53 31.91 -1.05
N ILE A 985 -13.58 32.64 -0.44
CA ILE A 985 -13.73 33.30 0.87
C ILE A 985 -13.50 34.83 0.76
N ASP A 986 -14.51 35.61 1.18
CA ASP A 986 -14.41 37.06 1.38
C ASP A 986 -13.46 37.41 2.55
N LEU A 987 -12.27 37.92 2.23
CA LEU A 987 -11.26 38.35 3.23
C LEU A 987 -11.54 39.75 3.78
N ASP A 988 -11.30 39.97 5.07
CA ASP A 988 -11.26 41.32 5.64
C ASP A 988 -9.92 42.00 5.30
N ARG A 989 -9.97 43.30 5.02
CA ARG A 989 -8.83 44.16 4.65
C ARG A 989 -8.89 45.48 5.42
N SER A 990 -7.74 46.09 5.67
CA SER A 990 -7.63 47.44 6.23
C SER A 990 -7.84 48.53 5.18
N GLU A 991 -8.18 49.74 5.63
CA GLU A 991 -8.46 50.92 4.77
C GLU A 991 -7.28 51.37 3.89
N THR A 992 -6.08 50.83 4.13
CA THR A 992 -4.82 51.17 3.44
C THR A 992 -4.30 50.07 2.51
N GLU A 993 -5.01 48.96 2.34
CA GLU A 993 -4.60 47.86 1.47
C GLU A 993 -4.94 48.10 -0.02
N ASP A 994 -4.17 47.45 -0.91
CA ASP A 994 -4.41 47.55 -2.35
C ASP A 994 -5.72 46.83 -2.74
N VAL A 995 -6.69 47.62 -3.21
CA VAL A 995 -8.03 47.17 -3.61
C VAL A 995 -7.96 46.15 -4.75
N ASN A 996 -6.95 46.26 -5.63
CA ASN A 996 -6.78 45.38 -6.80
C ASN A 996 -6.46 43.91 -6.40
N LEU A 997 -6.08 43.66 -5.14
CA LEU A 997 -5.88 42.30 -4.62
C LEU A 997 -7.18 41.49 -4.50
N GLY A 998 -8.37 42.09 -4.65
CA GLY A 998 -9.62 41.34 -4.81
C GLY A 998 -9.80 40.78 -6.23
N ASP A 999 -9.41 41.57 -7.23
CA ASP A 999 -9.68 41.30 -8.64
C ASP A 999 -8.56 40.50 -9.34
N LEU A 1000 -7.71 39.80 -8.58
CA LEU A 1000 -6.59 39.00 -9.10
C LEU A 1000 -7.07 37.94 -10.10
N GLU A 1001 -6.87 38.19 -11.40
CA GLU A 1001 -7.02 37.16 -12.43
C GLU A 1001 -5.97 36.06 -12.17
N LEU A 1002 -6.46 34.86 -11.87
CA LEU A 1002 -5.59 33.69 -11.75
C LEU A 1002 -5.31 33.21 -13.18
N GLU A 1003 -4.13 33.55 -13.70
CA GLU A 1003 -3.66 33.09 -15.01
C GLU A 1003 -3.85 31.57 -15.11
N GLU A 1004 -4.73 31.14 -16.00
CA GLU A 1004 -4.89 29.74 -16.39
C GLU A 1004 -3.66 29.33 -17.20
N ASN A 1005 -2.57 29.05 -16.48
CA ASN A 1005 -1.39 28.34 -16.97
C ASN A 1005 -1.73 26.85 -17.18
N ASP A 1006 -2.80 26.60 -17.92
CA ASP A 1006 -2.92 25.40 -18.72
C ASP A 1006 -2.08 25.66 -19.98
N GLU A 1007 -0.96 24.94 -20.11
CA GLU A 1007 -0.40 24.66 -21.43
C GLU A 1007 -1.45 23.85 -22.20
N PHE A 1008 -2.39 24.56 -22.82
CA PHE A 1008 -3.34 23.99 -23.76
C PHE A 1008 -2.53 23.45 -24.93
N ASP A 1009 -2.33 22.12 -24.96
CA ASP A 1009 -1.69 21.44 -26.07
C ASP A 1009 -2.63 21.55 -27.28
N ALA A 1010 -2.50 22.65 -28.02
CA ALA A 1010 -3.44 23.12 -29.03
C ALA A 1010 -3.56 22.22 -30.28
N ASN A 1011 -2.94 21.03 -30.22
CA ASN A 1011 -3.10 19.95 -31.17
C ASN A 1011 -4.28 19.03 -30.80
N ASP A 1012 -4.65 18.92 -29.51
CA ASP A 1012 -5.60 17.92 -28.97
C ASP A 1012 -7.09 18.36 -29.09
N SER A 1013 -7.38 19.35 -29.95
CA SER A 1013 -8.73 19.95 -30.07
C SER A 1013 -9.17 20.25 -31.51
N ARG A 1014 -8.62 19.55 -32.52
CA ARG A 1014 -8.94 19.81 -33.95
C ARG A 1014 -9.22 18.58 -34.82
N PHE A 1015 -9.28 17.39 -34.24
CA PHE A 1015 -9.73 16.17 -34.91
C PHE A 1015 -10.49 15.30 -33.90
N ASP A 1016 -11.81 15.49 -33.82
CA ASP A 1016 -12.83 14.55 -33.31
C ASP A 1016 -14.22 15.27 -33.29
N GLU A 1017 -14.70 15.74 -34.46
CA GLU A 1017 -16.03 16.38 -34.60
C GLU A 1017 -16.96 15.67 -35.61
N ASP A 1018 -16.48 14.62 -36.29
CA ASP A 1018 -17.24 13.72 -37.17
C ASP A 1018 -17.01 12.26 -36.74
N ASP A 1019 -18.06 11.43 -36.82
CA ASP A 1019 -18.11 9.98 -36.54
C ASP A 1019 -17.81 9.47 -35.10
N ILE A 1020 -18.80 9.61 -34.20
CA ILE A 1020 -19.43 8.48 -33.47
C ILE A 1020 -20.73 8.98 -32.80
N ALA A 1021 -21.81 8.18 -32.87
CA ALA A 1021 -23.10 8.51 -32.27
C ALA A 1021 -23.47 7.58 -31.10
N ASP A 1022 -23.91 8.21 -30.01
CA ASP A 1022 -24.71 7.70 -28.88
C ASP A 1022 -24.12 6.66 -27.90
N GLU A 1023 -24.61 6.75 -26.65
CA GLU A 1023 -24.52 5.79 -25.52
C GLU A 1023 -23.18 5.52 -24.77
N ASP A 1024 -22.34 6.52 -24.45
CA ASP A 1024 -21.34 6.37 -23.33
C ASP A 1024 -20.93 7.66 -22.54
N ASN A 1025 -21.56 8.82 -22.78
CA ASN A 1025 -21.08 10.12 -22.27
C ASN A 1025 -21.24 10.36 -20.75
N ALA A 1026 -22.04 9.58 -20.03
CA ALA A 1026 -22.30 9.78 -18.59
C ALA A 1026 -21.18 9.25 -17.67
N THR A 1027 -20.29 8.42 -18.22
CA THR A 1027 -19.23 7.71 -17.47
C THR A 1027 -17.87 8.40 -17.60
N LEU A 1028 -17.60 9.00 -18.77
CA LEU A 1028 -16.40 9.78 -19.05
C LEU A 1028 -16.37 11.13 -18.30
N THR A 1029 -17.51 11.82 -18.27
CA THR A 1029 -17.69 13.10 -17.57
C THR A 1029 -17.29 13.03 -16.11
N LYS A 1030 -17.80 12.06 -15.33
CA LYS A 1030 -17.42 11.88 -13.92
C LYS A 1030 -15.93 11.62 -13.69
N SER A 1031 -15.25 10.97 -14.64
CA SER A 1031 -13.80 10.74 -14.59
C SER A 1031 -12.99 12.00 -14.87
N GLN A 1032 -13.51 12.91 -15.70
CA GLN A 1032 -12.94 14.23 -15.94
C GLN A 1032 -13.22 15.19 -14.78
N GLU A 1033 -14.45 15.22 -14.25
CA GLU A 1033 -14.85 15.98 -13.06
C GLU A 1033 -13.96 15.63 -11.86
N GLN A 1034 -13.80 14.34 -11.55
CA GLN A 1034 -12.92 13.89 -10.46
C GLN A 1034 -11.47 14.35 -10.65
N LYS A 1035 -10.92 14.28 -11.88
CA LYS A 1035 -9.56 14.78 -12.17
C LYS A 1035 -9.44 16.30 -12.06
N MET A 1036 -10.49 17.06 -12.41
CA MET A 1036 -10.50 18.50 -12.22
C MET A 1036 -10.60 18.88 -10.74
N GLU A 1037 -11.37 18.13 -9.95
CA GLU A 1037 -11.47 18.33 -8.50
C GLU A 1037 -10.18 17.90 -7.76
N GLU A 1038 -9.54 16.80 -8.16
CA GLU A 1038 -8.19 16.43 -7.71
C GLU A 1038 -7.17 17.54 -8.04
N LYS A 1039 -7.13 18.04 -9.28
CA LYS A 1039 -6.29 19.18 -9.68
C LYS A 1039 -6.58 20.43 -8.85
N ARG A 1040 -7.86 20.76 -8.59
CA ARG A 1040 -8.25 21.91 -7.75
C ARG A 1040 -7.76 21.73 -6.32
N ASN A 1041 -7.97 20.56 -5.73
CA ASN A 1041 -7.53 20.25 -4.37
C ASN A 1041 -6.00 20.28 -4.23
N GLN A 1042 -5.25 19.85 -5.26
CA GLN A 1042 -3.79 19.96 -5.28
C GLN A 1042 -3.32 21.42 -5.41
N LYS A 1043 -3.99 22.25 -6.24
CA LYS A 1043 -3.73 23.70 -6.32
C LYS A 1043 -4.00 24.38 -4.96
N VAL A 1044 -5.13 24.09 -4.31
CA VAL A 1044 -5.50 24.58 -2.97
C VAL A 1044 -4.46 24.19 -1.91
N TRP A 1045 -4.08 22.92 -1.83
CA TRP A 1045 -3.10 22.44 -0.84
C TRP A 1045 -1.72 23.10 -1.01
N THR A 1046 -1.29 23.30 -2.26
CA THR A 1046 -0.01 23.96 -2.56
C THR A 1046 -0.04 25.42 -2.09
N ALA A 1047 -1.14 26.14 -2.34
CA ALA A 1047 -1.33 27.50 -1.84
C ALA A 1047 -1.42 27.58 -0.30
N GLU A 1048 -2.17 26.68 0.37
CA GLU A 1048 -2.25 26.65 1.84
C GLU A 1048 -0.87 26.38 2.45
N LYS A 1049 -0.10 25.44 1.88
CA LYS A 1049 1.26 25.11 2.31
C LYS A 1049 2.20 26.32 2.20
N GLU A 1050 2.26 26.99 1.05
CA GLU A 1050 3.11 28.17 0.87
C GLU A 1050 2.72 29.32 1.81
N PHE A 1051 1.42 29.61 1.90
CA PHE A 1051 0.89 30.65 2.78
C PHE A 1051 1.22 30.37 4.25
N CYS A 1052 1.04 29.15 4.72
CA CYS A 1052 1.38 28.74 6.09
C CYS A 1052 2.89 28.82 6.37
N VAL A 1053 3.75 28.36 5.45
CA VAL A 1053 5.21 28.42 5.61
C VAL A 1053 5.71 29.88 5.65
N PHE A 1054 5.19 30.75 4.77
CA PHE A 1054 5.54 32.17 4.79
C PHE A 1054 5.04 32.86 6.08
N SER A 1055 3.82 32.55 6.51
CA SER A 1055 3.25 33.03 7.78
C SER A 1055 4.11 32.66 8.99
N MET A 1056 4.63 31.44 9.06
CA MET A 1056 5.54 31.01 10.14
C MET A 1056 6.85 31.82 10.15
N LYS A 1057 7.40 32.15 8.98
CA LYS A 1057 8.60 32.99 8.85
C LYS A 1057 8.33 34.43 9.33
N LEU A 1058 7.19 35.03 8.98
CA LEU A 1058 6.79 36.34 9.50
C LEU A 1058 6.55 36.34 11.02
N PHE A 1059 5.85 35.33 11.55
CA PHE A 1059 5.70 35.17 13.01
C PHE A 1059 7.05 35.04 13.72
N THR A 1060 8.05 34.44 13.09
CA THR A 1060 9.42 34.35 13.64
C THR A 1060 10.07 35.73 13.76
N LEU A 1061 9.95 36.60 12.76
CA LEU A 1061 10.44 37.99 12.83
C LEU A 1061 9.71 38.82 13.91
N VAL A 1062 8.40 38.64 14.04
CA VAL A 1062 7.57 39.28 15.09
C VAL A 1062 8.02 38.82 16.48
N ASN A 1063 8.20 37.51 16.69
CA ASN A 1063 8.68 36.95 17.95
C ASN A 1063 10.10 37.43 18.32
N LEU A 1064 10.96 37.67 17.33
CA LEU A 1064 12.29 38.28 17.50
C LEU A 1064 12.27 39.81 17.63
N SER A 1065 11.08 40.43 17.67
CA SER A 1065 10.88 41.89 17.80
C SER A 1065 11.58 42.73 16.73
N MET A 1066 11.72 42.20 15.52
CA MET A 1066 12.37 42.89 14.38
C MET A 1066 11.40 43.79 13.60
N VAL A 1067 10.09 43.70 13.87
CA VAL A 1067 8.98 44.19 13.05
C VAL A 1067 7.89 44.75 13.98
N ASP A 1068 6.97 45.61 13.53
CA ASP A 1068 6.00 46.24 14.43
C ASP A 1068 4.87 45.31 14.91
N SER A 1069 4.33 45.63 16.09
CA SER A 1069 3.11 45.04 16.66
C SER A 1069 1.88 45.11 15.74
N GLY A 1070 1.76 46.15 14.91
CA GLY A 1070 0.68 46.29 13.93
C GLY A 1070 0.69 45.20 12.88
N LEU A 1071 1.87 44.74 12.42
CA LEU A 1071 1.96 43.63 11.48
C LEU A 1071 1.37 42.34 12.07
N LYS A 1072 1.66 42.05 13.34
CA LYS A 1072 1.05 40.90 14.04
C LYS A 1072 -0.47 40.96 14.00
N SER A 1073 -1.04 42.14 14.29
CA SER A 1073 -2.48 42.36 14.26
C SER A 1073 -3.08 42.15 12.86
N ARG A 1074 -2.38 42.51 11.78
CA ARG A 1074 -2.85 42.24 10.40
C ARG A 1074 -2.74 40.78 9.99
N ILE A 1075 -1.69 40.06 10.43
CA ILE A 1075 -1.56 38.62 10.14
C ILE A 1075 -2.66 37.83 10.86
N GLU A 1076 -3.05 38.21 12.08
CA GLU A 1076 -4.09 37.50 12.85
C GLU A 1076 -5.54 37.79 12.36
N LEU A 1077 -5.75 38.79 11.49
CA LEU A 1077 -7.07 39.28 11.06
C LEU A 1077 -7.97 38.18 10.49
N ASN A 1078 -7.55 37.48 9.43
CA ASN A 1078 -8.37 36.48 8.73
C ASN A 1078 -8.24 35.05 9.30
N ASN A 1079 -7.69 34.87 10.52
CA ASN A 1079 -7.37 33.54 11.05
C ASN A 1079 -8.59 32.62 11.25
N GLU A 1080 -9.76 33.18 11.52
CA GLU A 1080 -11.01 32.42 11.68
C GLU A 1080 -11.67 32.09 10.34
N LYS A 1081 -11.49 32.94 9.32
CA LYS A 1081 -12.03 32.74 7.97
C LYS A 1081 -11.27 31.65 7.20
N ILE A 1082 -9.94 31.74 7.15
CA ILE A 1082 -9.09 30.78 6.42
C ILE A 1082 -9.01 29.43 7.16
N GLY A 1083 -9.10 29.43 8.49
CA GLY A 1083 -9.21 28.20 9.29
C GLY A 1083 -8.00 27.27 9.17
N GLY A 1084 -8.25 26.00 8.86
CA GLY A 1084 -7.23 25.02 8.43
C GLY A 1084 -6.00 24.86 9.34
N LEU A 1085 -4.82 24.91 8.71
CA LEU A 1085 -3.53 24.94 9.40
C LEU A 1085 -3.21 26.33 9.97
N PHE A 1086 -3.61 27.39 9.28
CA PHE A 1086 -3.30 28.79 9.64
C PHE A 1086 -3.84 29.20 11.02
N SER A 1087 -5.07 28.78 11.35
CA SER A 1087 -5.69 29.02 12.67
C SER A 1087 -4.98 28.27 13.81
N LYS A 1088 -4.12 27.27 13.52
CA LYS A 1088 -3.27 26.61 14.52
C LYS A 1088 -1.96 27.38 14.72
N ILE A 1089 -1.34 27.83 13.62
CA ILE A 1089 -0.08 28.59 13.63
C ILE A 1089 -0.25 29.91 14.41
N THR A 1090 -1.34 30.63 14.16
CA THR A 1090 -1.72 31.86 14.89
C THR A 1090 -1.93 31.59 16.38
N LYS A 1091 -2.67 30.54 16.77
CA LYS A 1091 -2.92 30.16 18.17
C LYS A 1091 -1.66 29.72 18.92
N GLN A 1092 -0.69 29.10 18.25
CA GLN A 1092 0.61 28.75 18.82
C GLN A 1092 1.52 29.98 19.06
N ASN A 1093 1.39 31.02 18.24
CA ASN A 1093 2.17 32.27 18.37
C ASN A 1093 1.48 33.33 19.24
N ASN A 1094 0.37 33.01 19.91
CA ASN A 1094 -0.36 33.94 20.78
C ASN A 1094 0.04 33.72 22.27
N PRO A 1095 0.62 34.72 22.97
CA PRO A 1095 1.35 34.51 24.24
C PRO A 1095 0.51 34.09 25.46
N GLN A 1096 -0.81 33.91 25.30
CA GLN A 1096 -1.65 33.31 26.35
C GLN A 1096 -1.60 31.76 26.33
N SER A 1097 -1.27 31.13 25.19
CA SER A 1097 -1.24 29.64 25.11
C SER A 1097 0.04 29.03 25.71
N THR A 1098 1.15 29.78 25.73
CA THR A 1098 2.42 29.35 26.32
C THR A 1098 2.43 29.32 27.85
N LEU A 1099 1.53 30.05 28.53
CA LEU A 1099 1.37 29.96 29.99
C LEU A 1099 0.73 28.63 30.41
N ASN A 1100 -0.36 28.23 29.75
CA ASN A 1100 -1.11 27.02 30.12
C ASN A 1100 -0.30 25.73 29.89
N ASN A 1101 0.57 25.69 28.87
CA ASN A 1101 1.39 24.51 28.55
C ASN A 1101 2.57 24.27 29.52
N VAL A 1102 2.87 25.20 30.43
CA VAL A 1102 3.97 25.04 31.41
C VAL A 1102 3.48 24.37 32.70
N GLU A 1103 2.21 24.53 33.07
CA GLU A 1103 1.69 23.98 34.33
C GLU A 1103 1.47 22.45 34.26
N GLU A 1104 1.02 21.90 33.12
CA GLU A 1104 0.75 20.45 32.96
C GLU A 1104 1.99 19.54 32.89
N ILE A 1105 3.21 20.07 32.83
CA ILE A 1105 4.46 19.28 32.76
C ILE A 1105 5.11 19.12 34.15
N SER A 1106 4.55 19.73 35.19
CA SER A 1106 5.20 19.89 36.50
C SER A 1106 5.05 18.73 37.51
N THR A 1107 4.59 17.54 37.11
CA THR A 1107 4.48 16.36 38.00
C THR A 1107 4.87 15.01 37.38
N ASP A 1108 6.18 14.71 37.29
CA ASP A 1108 6.70 13.35 37.50
C ASP A 1108 8.23 13.35 37.75
N PRO A 1109 8.75 12.81 38.88
CA PRO A 1109 10.17 12.86 39.21
C PRO A 1109 10.94 11.67 38.59
N VAL A 1110 11.48 11.85 37.38
CA VAL A 1110 12.40 10.89 36.76
C VAL A 1110 13.85 11.17 37.19
N GLN A 1111 14.57 10.12 37.57
CA GLN A 1111 15.91 10.19 38.14
C GLN A 1111 16.95 10.63 37.10
N THR A 1112 17.75 11.65 37.43
CA THR A 1112 19.00 11.97 36.71
C THR A 1112 20.15 11.13 37.25
N ASP A 1113 20.67 10.19 36.46
CA ASP A 1113 21.91 9.49 36.79
C ASP A 1113 23.10 10.47 36.78
N GLN A 1114 23.62 10.77 37.96
CA GLN A 1114 24.83 11.59 38.12
C GLN A 1114 26.09 10.74 37.90
N SER A 1115 26.72 10.88 36.73
CA SER A 1115 28.11 10.45 36.53
C SER A 1115 28.80 11.32 35.47
N ILE A 1116 30.15 11.29 35.46
CA ILE A 1116 31.02 11.97 34.47
C ILE A 1116 31.03 13.53 34.55
N ILE A 1117 31.22 14.11 35.74
CA ILE A 1117 32.06 15.31 35.91
C ILE A 1117 32.91 15.16 37.19
N GLN A 1118 34.07 14.48 37.10
CA GLN A 1118 35.16 14.59 38.06
C GLN A 1118 36.43 13.94 37.49
N THR A 1119 37.42 14.77 37.08
CA THR A 1119 38.90 14.57 37.11
C THR A 1119 39.61 15.35 35.99
N VAL A 1120 39.89 16.65 36.19
CA VAL A 1120 41.16 17.31 35.76
C VAL A 1120 41.46 18.47 36.73
N GLU A 1121 42.15 18.17 37.84
CA GLU A 1121 42.84 19.17 38.66
C GLU A 1121 44.13 18.55 39.24
N THR A 1122 45.15 18.39 38.38
CA THR A 1122 46.59 18.29 38.67
C THR A 1122 47.36 18.48 37.37
#